data_AF-A0A256XIR7-F1
#
_entry.id   AF-A0A256XIR7-F1
#
_cell.length_a   1.000
_cell.length_b   1.000
_cell.length_c   1.000
_cell.angle_alpha   90.00
_cell.angle_beta   90.00
_cell.angle_gamma   90.00
#
_symmetry.space_group_name_H-M   'P 1'
#
loop_
_entity.id
_entity.type
_entity.pdbx_description
1 polymer ?
#
loop_
_entity_poly.entity_id
_entity_poly.type
_entity_poly.pdbx_seq_one_letter_code
_entity_poly.pdbx_strand_id
1 'polypeptide(L)'
;MTKRYFLIGMIVLLLFAFFVYAIPTVIISPSEVARGQTVTISIASNISTEDLCAVEIRNPQEIISYLTQVNVSPYSTVDVKWRVPSNAMLGLYKVYVSCRLMGNTIGNFRVKEYSTITINLDKASTYKGDKIKIYGTISPSPGTGYAVKIYYRKKGTTSWNLLGSNTTLSDGSYMFYWNTGGFDSGTYELKASWSGSDLYFGSESSIKEAHIDLVIVQLYMVDDERIDINSVEKVYAKLIYESDGAIVNSTTCSDVKINGTSAIYDSSSGTWYITVSESSVKLTRYYVTSVNEIARNIGGVFEDRAPQPAQIIWDRVVLQKYIIEDDRVNVNSTQIVYVRLEYDYDNQPLTSATVTLNGMFTGSTYNGVYEAIEVPVTNDTIGVECYRLTSFIDNLYGLTELHVNASPPCIIWDAIIVTSGRVSDDRADIKSVQKMFFKLEYAYDGAPFNDSGGRKVYIAGEEATYSTSEWYIEITSPVTVEKTGSVTGVDDPVLGITAIIDRVGPLSIIFDRVLFEVSADKARIEVGKNATIRVKAYYEFDKKPFVGTYQLNEYKTEFNEPKVVNYYVISMDETKYGLTAFISTTATVHFDKLKISWYEVNNNLGNVRFRVIYASDGTPISGGAVNVGGVFGVSTITVDSDGFGGFSFDENDIESGIFYVTLSPKYDNKWNIRVSEVTQIPVKKLQFNIKVDVVNQEDVHVKIEPTYSPEVADVEYLLNITSATKYEYQGRKISEFDLVFKPGLNTIRVSTLIIHDNDIIVIGKREALSKKLSFLVSLAVEYENLVLSTIITEHEELYKLTGNYLFKNNGNVTLDNLYLEISIVKNGKEYAKFKRKLKDYGLSVLKSGDAEYLKLDDLDIDLRTLEAGTYNVTNRITYYEGLNLVEFSFNIVVYKRIEDILPIIVEASEAILKARKEASTILKGYGIEMVDTYLANEFLKKAYEAFKAGNVDEAEKYANQAIDSIKSSRKAFDMFEKIVVFIDKWKKEWKDYLEMLCLQGYIEGINDLVKLYKDHNYKDAIDQLEKYERLAAFVEKSEVRETFELLVNAKEYHPLLKEHLYKIKDRLCEAFNLAMDDRVDDANAKIAEANALIKKMIEVSEKIKAAETAIKAAERDGRTIGLDGAKQKYNEALEALKNQRYDDAISAAEDA
;
A
#
# COMPACT_ATOMS: atom_id res chain seq x y z
N MET A 1 23.64 20.74 70.75
CA MET A 1 23.10 21.54 71.89
C MET A 1 23.15 20.67 73.14
N THR A 2 23.63 21.08 74.33
CA THR A 2 24.32 22.33 74.72
C THR A 2 25.20 22.14 75.98
N LYS A 3 26.46 22.61 75.91
CA LYS A 3 27.42 23.01 76.98
C LYS A 3 27.72 22.10 78.20
N ARG A 4 29.04 21.92 78.40
CA ARG A 4 29.72 21.73 79.69
C ARG A 4 29.44 22.90 80.66
N TYR A 5 29.10 22.59 81.90
CA TYR A 5 29.66 23.12 83.16
C TYR A 5 29.54 21.93 84.17
N PHE A 6 30.32 21.78 85.23
CA PHE A 6 30.87 22.76 86.17
C PHE A 6 32.33 22.43 86.58
N LEU A 7 33.01 23.38 87.21
CA LEU A 7 34.39 23.29 87.74
C LEU A 7 34.36 23.47 89.27
N ILE A 8 35.43 23.09 89.97
CA ILE A 8 35.66 23.32 91.42
C ILE A 8 34.88 22.35 92.32
N GLY A 9 35.59 21.74 93.28
CA GLY A 9 35.00 20.80 94.24
C GLY A 9 35.99 19.90 95.01
N MET A 10 37.31 20.03 94.79
CA MET A 10 38.32 19.15 95.39
C MET A 10 39.53 19.92 95.91
N ILE A 11 39.36 20.65 97.03
CA ILE A 11 40.36 20.95 98.09
C ILE A 11 39.74 21.88 99.16
N VAL A 12 40.02 21.58 100.44
CA VAL A 12 39.57 22.25 101.70
C VAL A 12 38.05 22.32 102.01
N LEU A 13 37.51 21.27 102.63
CA LEU A 13 36.86 21.27 103.96
C LEU A 13 36.46 19.82 104.29
N LEU A 14 36.77 19.21 105.44
CA LEU A 14 37.58 19.65 106.60
C LEU A 14 38.18 18.39 107.27
N LEU A 15 39.17 18.57 108.15
CA LEU A 15 39.51 17.53 109.13
C LEU A 15 38.32 17.29 110.05
N PHE A 16 37.79 16.07 110.07
CA PHE A 16 37.17 15.49 111.25
C PHE A 16 37.64 14.04 111.38
N ALA A 17 38.67 13.84 112.20
CA ALA A 17 39.02 12.52 112.70
C ALA A 17 38.13 12.20 113.90
N PHE A 18 37.70 10.93 114.01
CA PHE A 18 36.76 10.40 115.01
C PHE A 18 35.33 10.98 114.92
N PHE A 19 34.26 10.20 114.85
CA PHE A 19 34.12 8.72 114.82
C PHE A 19 33.48 8.27 113.50
N VAL A 20 34.10 7.29 112.84
CA VAL A 20 33.27 6.25 112.20
C VAL A 20 32.79 5.38 113.35
N TYR A 21 31.47 5.32 113.59
CA TYR A 21 30.93 4.21 114.36
C TYR A 21 31.25 2.95 113.55
N ALA A 22 32.07 2.07 114.11
CA ALA A 22 32.20 0.74 113.55
C ALA A 22 30.80 0.10 113.54
N ILE A 23 30.42 -0.42 112.38
CA ILE A 23 29.23 -1.23 112.12
C ILE A 23 29.77 -2.43 111.33
N PRO A 24 29.44 -3.68 111.67
CA PRO A 24 29.92 -4.83 110.90
C PRO A 24 29.37 -4.77 109.48
N THR A 25 30.23 -4.95 108.49
CA THR A 25 29.78 -5.19 107.12
C THR A 25 29.26 -6.63 107.06
N VAL A 26 27.93 -6.78 107.05
CA VAL A 26 27.26 -8.07 107.00
C VAL A 26 26.71 -8.34 105.61
N ILE A 27 27.14 -9.45 105.01
CA ILE A 27 26.66 -9.93 103.71
C ILE A 27 25.91 -11.24 103.96
N ILE A 28 24.66 -11.33 103.49
CA ILE A 28 23.85 -12.54 103.59
C ILE A 28 23.72 -13.15 102.20
N SER A 29 24.11 -14.41 102.05
CA SER A 29 24.10 -15.11 100.77
C SER A 29 23.64 -16.58 100.91
N PRO A 30 22.66 -17.04 100.12
CA PRO A 30 21.80 -16.24 99.24
C PRO A 30 20.75 -15.44 100.05
N SER A 31 20.20 -14.37 99.46
CA SER A 31 19.11 -13.57 100.04
C SER A 31 17.74 -14.24 99.93
N GLU A 32 17.60 -15.28 99.11
CA GLU A 32 16.48 -16.21 99.10
C GLU A 32 17.02 -17.65 99.18
N VAL A 33 16.47 -18.47 100.07
CA VAL A 33 17.01 -19.81 100.39
C VAL A 33 15.88 -20.84 100.54
N ALA A 34 16.11 -22.06 100.05
CA ALA A 34 15.14 -23.15 100.20
C ALA A 34 15.26 -23.86 101.56
N ARG A 35 14.16 -24.48 102.00
CA ARG A 35 14.20 -25.50 103.07
C ARG A 35 15.27 -26.55 102.77
N GLY A 36 16.11 -26.86 103.76
CA GLY A 36 17.21 -27.83 103.64
C GLY A 36 18.52 -27.30 103.02
N GLN A 37 18.53 -26.09 102.43
CA GLN A 37 19.74 -25.38 102.00
C GLN A 37 20.39 -24.61 103.16
N THR A 38 21.55 -23.98 102.90
CA THR A 38 22.31 -23.20 103.89
C THR A 38 22.39 -21.74 103.46
N VAL A 39 22.00 -20.84 104.37
CA VAL A 39 22.31 -19.41 104.26
C VAL A 39 23.61 -19.11 105.00
N THR A 40 24.45 -18.27 104.40
CA THR A 40 25.71 -17.78 104.98
C THR A 40 25.55 -16.32 105.36
N ILE A 41 25.92 -15.99 106.60
CA ILE A 41 25.99 -14.65 107.16
C ILE A 41 27.48 -14.35 107.33
N SER A 42 28.08 -13.67 106.35
CA SER A 42 29.48 -13.28 106.38
C SER A 42 29.63 -11.93 107.10
N ILE A 43 30.42 -11.89 108.16
CA ILE A 43 30.66 -10.71 109.00
C ILE A 43 32.11 -10.26 108.78
N ALA A 44 32.32 -9.11 108.15
CA ALA A 44 33.65 -8.53 107.96
C ALA A 44 33.98 -7.50 109.05
N SER A 45 35.15 -7.67 109.69
CA SER A 45 35.73 -6.71 110.63
C SER A 45 36.48 -5.61 109.90
N ASN A 46 36.27 -4.36 110.34
CA ASN A 46 37.02 -3.18 109.90
C ASN A 46 37.88 -2.56 111.03
N ILE A 47 38.00 -3.27 112.16
CA ILE A 47 38.75 -2.83 113.35
C ILE A 47 40.01 -3.66 113.58
N SER A 48 40.97 -3.08 114.30
CA SER A 48 42.29 -3.66 114.60
C SER A 48 42.32 -4.65 115.77
N THR A 49 41.17 -4.93 116.39
CA THR A 49 41.03 -5.84 117.54
C THR A 49 40.01 -6.93 117.24
N GLU A 50 40.18 -8.10 117.87
CA GLU A 50 39.19 -9.18 117.84
C GLU A 50 37.90 -8.73 118.53
N ASP A 51 36.74 -9.10 117.97
CA ASP A 51 35.42 -8.76 118.52
C ASP A 51 34.50 -9.98 118.56
N LEU A 52 33.62 -10.02 119.56
CA LEU A 52 32.63 -11.07 119.76
C LEU A 52 31.29 -10.60 119.19
N CYS A 53 30.84 -11.24 118.11
CA CYS A 53 29.56 -10.97 117.48
C CYS A 53 28.56 -12.09 117.78
N ALA A 54 27.39 -11.73 118.33
CA ALA A 54 26.23 -12.60 118.35
C ALA A 54 25.50 -12.51 117.00
N VAL A 55 25.02 -13.66 116.49
CA VAL A 55 24.16 -13.74 115.30
C VAL A 55 22.86 -14.41 115.70
N GLU A 56 21.77 -13.66 115.61
CA GLU A 56 20.42 -14.09 115.96
C GLU A 56 19.52 -14.02 114.72
N ILE A 57 19.03 -15.17 114.29
CA ILE A 57 18.11 -15.29 113.14
C ILE A 57 16.69 -15.50 113.67
N ARG A 58 15.76 -14.62 113.27
CA ARG A 58 14.34 -14.70 113.59
C ARG A 58 13.49 -15.06 112.38
N ASN A 59 12.43 -15.84 112.61
CA ASN A 59 11.42 -16.17 111.62
C ASN A 59 10.42 -15.00 111.39
N PRO A 60 9.44 -15.12 110.47
CA PRO A 60 8.44 -14.07 110.21
C PRO A 60 7.52 -13.73 111.39
N GLN A 61 7.57 -14.49 112.49
CA GLN A 61 6.84 -14.24 113.73
C GLN A 61 7.74 -13.65 114.84
N GLU A 62 8.95 -13.16 114.49
CA GLU A 62 9.98 -12.66 115.43
C GLU A 62 10.53 -13.72 116.41
N ILE A 63 10.29 -15.01 116.16
CA ILE A 63 10.78 -16.10 117.02
C ILE A 63 12.19 -16.51 116.58
N ILE A 64 13.12 -16.55 117.53
CA ILE A 64 14.51 -16.98 117.32
C ILE A 64 14.53 -18.41 116.78
N SER A 65 15.06 -18.56 115.56
CA SER A 65 15.23 -19.84 114.85
C SER A 65 16.69 -20.33 114.86
N TYR A 66 17.63 -19.42 115.13
CA TYR A 66 19.04 -19.72 115.31
C TYR A 66 19.69 -18.61 116.15
N LEU A 67 20.57 -18.98 117.07
CA LEU A 67 21.39 -18.06 117.85
C LEU A 67 22.77 -18.68 118.01
N THR A 68 23.82 -17.90 117.71
CA THR A 68 25.20 -18.29 117.96
C THR A 68 26.06 -17.07 118.29
N GLN A 69 27.29 -17.31 118.76
CA GLN A 69 28.32 -16.29 118.90
C GLN A 69 29.54 -16.70 118.09
N VAL A 70 30.26 -15.72 117.55
CA VAL A 70 31.46 -15.93 116.74
C VAL A 70 32.47 -14.82 117.03
N ASN A 71 33.74 -15.18 117.12
CA ASN A 71 34.83 -14.21 117.16
C ASN A 71 35.17 -13.76 115.73
N VAL A 72 35.27 -12.46 115.50
CA VAL A 72 35.77 -11.88 114.25
C VAL A 72 37.16 -11.32 114.51
N SER A 73 38.19 -11.94 113.91
CA SER A 73 39.57 -11.48 114.05
C SER A 73 39.79 -10.12 113.35
N PRO A 74 40.81 -9.33 113.74
CA PRO A 74 41.11 -8.04 113.11
C PRO A 74 41.17 -8.12 111.59
N TYR A 75 40.49 -7.19 110.91
CA TYR A 75 40.45 -7.10 109.44
C TYR A 75 40.08 -8.38 108.66
N SER A 76 39.44 -9.35 109.33
CA SER A 76 39.04 -10.63 108.74
C SER A 76 37.55 -10.66 108.38
N THR A 77 37.12 -11.71 107.67
CA THR A 77 35.69 -12.03 107.48
C THR A 77 35.42 -13.43 108.02
N VAL A 78 34.34 -13.60 108.79
CA VAL A 78 33.92 -14.91 109.31
C VAL A 78 32.51 -15.26 108.83
N ASP A 79 32.31 -16.53 108.46
CA ASP A 79 31.05 -17.06 107.95
C ASP A 79 30.27 -17.77 109.06
N VAL A 80 29.10 -17.24 109.43
CA VAL A 80 28.10 -17.99 110.21
C VAL A 80 27.13 -18.67 109.24
N LYS A 81 27.07 -20.01 109.27
CA LYS A 81 26.30 -20.81 108.31
C LYS A 81 25.12 -21.49 109.01
N TRP A 82 23.89 -21.10 108.63
CA TRP A 82 22.67 -21.72 109.13
C TRP A 82 22.03 -22.59 108.04
N ARG A 83 21.90 -23.89 108.31
CA ARG A 83 21.13 -24.80 107.45
C ARG A 83 19.65 -24.69 107.82
N VAL A 84 18.84 -24.23 106.87
CA VAL A 84 17.40 -24.00 107.03
C VAL A 84 16.70 -25.34 107.30
N PRO A 85 15.99 -25.51 108.43
CA PRO A 85 15.24 -26.74 108.72
C PRO A 85 14.17 -27.05 107.66
N SER A 86 13.88 -28.34 107.46
CA SER A 86 12.82 -28.81 106.55
C SER A 86 11.42 -28.36 106.97
N ASN A 87 11.22 -28.05 108.25
CA ASN A 87 9.99 -27.51 108.83
C ASN A 87 10.04 -25.99 109.08
N ALA A 88 11.02 -25.26 108.52
CA ALA A 88 11.09 -23.81 108.64
C ALA A 88 9.83 -23.13 108.05
N MET A 89 9.41 -22.03 108.65
CA MET A 89 8.33 -21.19 108.10
C MET A 89 8.79 -20.57 106.77
N LEU A 90 7.84 -20.26 105.90
CA LEU A 90 8.13 -19.53 104.65
C LEU A 90 7.91 -18.02 104.88
N GLY A 91 8.68 -17.18 104.19
CA GLY A 91 8.60 -15.71 104.30
C GLY A 91 9.91 -15.06 104.75
N LEU A 92 9.81 -13.82 105.23
CA LEU A 92 10.96 -12.97 105.58
C LEU A 92 11.55 -13.34 106.95
N TYR A 93 12.82 -13.71 106.94
CA TYR A 93 13.66 -13.92 108.12
C TYR A 93 14.56 -12.70 108.34
N LYS A 94 14.76 -12.32 109.60
CA LYS A 94 15.64 -11.22 110.00
C LYS A 94 16.89 -11.76 110.68
N VAL A 95 18.04 -11.16 110.39
CA VAL A 95 19.34 -11.51 110.98
C VAL A 95 19.85 -10.30 111.73
N TYR A 96 19.86 -10.40 113.05
CA TYR A 96 20.47 -9.42 113.94
C TYR A 96 21.91 -9.84 114.18
N VAL A 97 22.86 -8.97 113.85
CA VAL A 97 24.28 -9.17 114.16
C VAL A 97 24.68 -8.10 115.17
N SER A 98 25.05 -8.54 116.37
CA SER A 98 25.36 -7.69 117.51
C SER A 98 26.77 -7.94 117.99
N CYS A 99 27.69 -7.08 117.59
CA CYS A 99 29.11 -7.11 117.91
C CYS A 99 29.43 -6.19 119.09
N ARG A 100 30.35 -6.60 119.97
CA ARG A 100 30.62 -5.88 121.23
C ARG A 100 31.37 -4.56 121.01
N LEU A 101 32.19 -4.45 119.97
CA LEU A 101 32.95 -3.25 119.61
C LEU A 101 32.44 -2.63 118.29
N MET A 102 32.02 -3.45 117.33
CA MET A 102 31.41 -2.99 116.07
C MET A 102 29.90 -2.73 116.15
N GLY A 103 29.27 -2.86 117.32
CA GLY A 103 27.85 -2.55 117.48
C GLY A 103 26.91 -3.44 116.64
N ASN A 104 25.72 -2.92 116.32
CA ASN A 104 24.60 -3.71 115.79
C ASN A 104 24.30 -3.40 114.32
N THR A 105 23.96 -4.42 113.53
CA THR A 105 23.30 -4.27 112.23
C THR A 105 22.20 -5.32 112.02
N ILE A 106 21.30 -5.07 111.08
CA ILE A 106 20.17 -5.97 110.75
C ILE A 106 20.19 -6.26 109.25
N GLY A 107 20.41 -7.53 108.90
CA GLY A 107 20.17 -8.06 107.56
C GLY A 107 18.85 -8.83 107.48
N ASN A 108 18.48 -9.26 106.28
CA ASN A 108 17.30 -10.10 106.06
C ASN A 108 17.50 -11.04 104.86
N PHE A 109 16.73 -12.13 104.84
CA PHE A 109 16.64 -13.07 103.73
C PHE A 109 15.25 -13.74 103.73
N ARG A 110 14.86 -14.43 102.66
CA ARG A 110 13.58 -15.16 102.60
C ARG A 110 13.80 -16.67 102.59
N VAL A 111 13.07 -17.38 103.45
CA VAL A 111 12.92 -18.84 103.32
C VAL A 111 11.73 -19.10 102.39
N LYS A 112 11.98 -19.85 101.31
CA LYS A 112 10.99 -20.12 100.26
C LYS A 112 10.95 -21.62 99.93
N GLU A 113 9.89 -22.04 99.26
CA GLU A 113 9.69 -23.41 98.80
C GLU A 113 9.65 -23.47 97.26
N TYR A 114 10.04 -24.61 96.68
CA TYR A 114 10.00 -24.79 95.23
C TYR A 114 8.57 -24.90 94.71
N SER A 115 8.33 -24.36 93.52
CA SER A 115 7.05 -24.49 92.81
C SER A 115 7.24 -25.17 91.46
N THR A 116 6.11 -25.56 90.87
CA THR A 116 6.00 -26.04 89.49
C THR A 116 4.89 -25.27 88.79
N ILE A 117 5.00 -25.11 87.47
CA ILE A 117 3.95 -24.53 86.64
C ILE A 117 3.72 -25.41 85.41
N THR A 118 2.46 -25.73 85.12
CA THR A 118 2.06 -26.50 83.94
C THR A 118 1.63 -25.56 82.80
N ILE A 119 1.77 -25.97 81.54
CA ILE A 119 1.17 -25.29 80.38
C ILE A 119 0.51 -26.32 79.45
N ASN A 120 -0.68 -25.99 78.97
CA ASN A 120 -1.46 -26.73 77.99
C ASN A 120 -2.09 -25.78 76.97
N LEU A 121 -2.46 -26.34 75.82
CA LEU A 121 -3.19 -25.67 74.74
C LEU A 121 -4.52 -26.44 74.54
N ASP A 122 -5.55 -25.77 74.06
CA ASP A 122 -6.80 -26.43 73.62
C ASP A 122 -6.63 -27.12 72.24
N LYS A 123 -5.78 -26.57 71.38
CA LYS A 123 -5.42 -27.13 70.07
C LYS A 123 -3.94 -26.96 69.77
N ALA A 124 -3.36 -27.93 69.07
CA ALA A 124 -1.96 -27.93 68.65
C ALA A 124 -1.74 -27.40 67.22
N SER A 125 -2.81 -27.31 66.41
CA SER A 125 -2.80 -26.74 65.06
C SER A 125 -4.02 -25.82 64.88
N THR A 126 -3.84 -24.70 64.18
CA THR A 126 -4.85 -23.65 64.03
C THR A 126 -4.56 -22.79 62.79
N TYR A 127 -5.56 -22.10 62.25
CA TYR A 127 -5.35 -21.15 61.15
C TYR A 127 -4.93 -19.75 61.61
N LYS A 128 -4.22 -19.03 60.75
CA LYS A 128 -3.81 -17.63 60.94
C LYS A 128 -5.03 -16.71 61.14
N GLY A 129 -5.19 -16.16 62.35
CA GLY A 129 -6.32 -15.32 62.76
C GLY A 129 -7.22 -15.95 63.83
N ASP A 130 -7.06 -17.25 64.09
CA ASP A 130 -7.75 -17.97 65.16
C ASP A 130 -7.17 -17.62 66.55
N LYS A 131 -7.87 -18.02 67.62
CA LYS A 131 -7.46 -17.91 69.02
C LYS A 131 -7.12 -19.28 69.60
N ILE A 132 -5.93 -19.43 70.17
CA ILE A 132 -5.54 -20.61 70.97
C ILE A 132 -5.74 -20.29 72.46
N LYS A 133 -6.41 -21.18 73.21
CA LYS A 133 -6.55 -21.09 74.67
C LYS A 133 -5.36 -21.76 75.34
N ILE A 134 -4.49 -20.94 75.89
CA ILE A 134 -3.34 -21.37 76.71
C ILE A 134 -3.79 -21.41 78.17
N TYR A 135 -3.56 -22.51 78.88
CA TYR A 135 -3.99 -22.65 80.27
C TYR A 135 -3.05 -23.54 81.09
N GLY A 136 -3.09 -23.42 82.41
CA GLY A 136 -2.23 -24.19 83.29
C GLY A 136 -2.49 -23.91 84.77
N THR A 137 -1.64 -24.46 85.62
CA THR A 137 -1.71 -24.37 87.09
C THR A 137 -0.32 -24.21 87.69
N ILE A 138 -0.22 -23.43 88.78
CA ILE A 138 0.95 -23.39 89.65
C ILE A 138 0.69 -24.29 90.87
N SER A 139 1.67 -25.12 91.24
CA SER A 139 1.63 -25.98 92.42
C SER A 139 2.92 -25.88 93.24
N PRO A 140 2.87 -25.59 94.56
CA PRO A 140 1.67 -25.24 95.34
C PRO A 140 1.00 -23.94 94.87
N SER A 141 -0.31 -23.79 95.07
CA SER A 141 -1.02 -22.57 94.67
C SER A 141 -0.47 -21.34 95.40
N PRO A 142 -0.17 -20.23 94.69
CA PRO A 142 0.15 -18.95 95.30
C PRO A 142 -1.10 -18.16 95.72
N GLY A 143 -2.30 -18.56 95.27
CA GLY A 143 -3.54 -17.79 95.38
C GLY A 143 -3.80 -16.87 94.18
N THR A 144 -4.81 -16.02 94.29
CA THR A 144 -5.26 -15.12 93.20
C THR A 144 -4.27 -13.97 92.95
N GLY A 145 -4.12 -13.56 91.68
CA GLY A 145 -3.49 -12.29 91.32
C GLY A 145 -2.01 -12.35 90.93
N TYR A 146 -1.37 -13.53 90.95
CA TYR A 146 0.04 -13.67 90.58
C TYR A 146 0.21 -13.72 89.07
N ALA A 147 1.09 -12.88 88.53
CA ALA A 147 1.27 -12.75 87.09
C ALA A 147 2.05 -13.94 86.49
N VAL A 148 1.36 -14.69 85.62
CA VAL A 148 1.97 -15.70 84.75
C VAL A 148 2.26 -15.06 83.40
N LYS A 149 3.53 -15.11 82.98
CA LYS A 149 3.98 -14.64 81.67
C LYS A 149 4.02 -15.82 80.70
N ILE A 150 3.38 -15.67 79.55
CA ILE A 150 3.47 -16.62 78.45
C ILE A 150 4.56 -16.13 77.50
N TYR A 151 5.53 -16.98 77.22
CA TYR A 151 6.61 -16.73 76.27
C TYR A 151 6.44 -17.61 75.04
N TYR A 152 6.81 -17.09 73.87
CA TYR A 152 6.79 -17.78 72.60
C TYR A 152 8.10 -17.61 71.83
N ARG A 153 8.37 -18.52 70.90
CA ARG A 153 9.39 -18.35 69.84
C ARG A 153 9.03 -19.21 68.62
N LYS A 154 9.51 -18.85 67.42
CA LYS A 154 9.36 -19.74 66.25
C LYS A 154 10.31 -20.93 66.41
N LYS A 155 9.85 -22.14 66.13
CA LYS A 155 10.61 -23.38 66.36
C LYS A 155 11.97 -23.32 65.64
N GLY A 156 13.04 -23.66 66.36
CA GLY A 156 14.42 -23.54 65.89
C GLY A 156 15.12 -22.20 66.17
N THR A 157 14.43 -21.15 66.64
CA THR A 157 15.09 -19.92 67.11
C THR A 157 15.52 -20.02 68.59
N THR A 158 16.48 -19.21 69.00
CA THR A 158 17.02 -19.21 70.38
C THR A 158 16.22 -18.31 71.31
N SER A 159 15.96 -17.06 70.91
CA SER A 159 15.33 -16.01 71.73
C SER A 159 13.85 -16.25 72.01
N TRP A 160 13.46 -16.03 73.27
CA TRP A 160 12.06 -16.07 73.72
C TRP A 160 11.46 -14.67 73.78
N ASN A 161 10.31 -14.47 73.14
CA ASN A 161 9.53 -13.23 73.17
C ASN A 161 8.37 -13.36 74.17
N LEU A 162 7.97 -12.26 74.81
CA LEU A 162 6.78 -12.23 75.66
C LEU A 162 5.53 -12.19 74.77
N LEU A 163 4.66 -13.19 74.90
CA LEU A 163 3.35 -13.23 74.21
C LEU A 163 2.30 -12.39 74.93
N GLY A 164 2.41 -12.34 76.26
CA GLY A 164 1.52 -11.61 77.15
C GLY A 164 1.59 -12.18 78.56
N SER A 165 0.69 -11.73 79.43
CA SER A 165 0.53 -12.26 80.78
C SER A 165 -0.91 -12.18 81.25
N ASN A 166 -1.31 -13.10 82.12
CA ASN A 166 -2.54 -13.00 82.90
C ASN A 166 -2.28 -13.40 84.36
N THR A 167 -3.23 -13.16 85.25
CA THR A 167 -3.11 -13.51 86.66
C THR A 167 -3.69 -14.90 86.99
N THR A 168 -3.22 -15.48 88.09
CA THR A 168 -3.82 -16.68 88.68
C THR A 168 -5.20 -16.44 89.30
N LEU A 169 -6.03 -17.47 89.28
CA LEU A 169 -7.20 -17.63 90.14
C LEU A 169 -6.80 -18.17 91.53
N SER A 170 -7.76 -18.30 92.45
CA SER A 170 -7.51 -18.69 93.85
C SER A 170 -6.94 -20.11 94.01
N ASP A 171 -7.22 -21.00 93.08
CA ASP A 171 -6.67 -22.37 93.01
C ASP A 171 -5.26 -22.44 92.38
N GLY A 172 -4.72 -21.30 91.92
CA GLY A 172 -3.44 -21.24 91.22
C GLY A 172 -3.53 -21.57 89.73
N SER A 173 -4.74 -21.79 89.19
CA SER A 173 -4.96 -21.92 87.74
C SER A 173 -4.83 -20.58 87.02
N TYR A 174 -4.49 -20.60 85.73
CA TYR A 174 -4.44 -19.43 84.87
C TYR A 174 -4.88 -19.76 83.44
N MET A 175 -5.27 -18.74 82.69
CA MET A 175 -5.73 -18.85 81.30
C MET A 175 -5.34 -17.61 80.50
N PHE A 176 -4.96 -17.77 79.23
CA PHE A 176 -4.61 -16.71 78.29
C PHE A 176 -5.09 -17.09 76.89
N TYR A 177 -5.58 -16.13 76.10
CA TYR A 177 -5.98 -16.37 74.71
C TYR A 177 -4.99 -15.70 73.75
N TRP A 178 -4.28 -16.51 72.98
CA TRP A 178 -3.37 -16.03 71.94
C TRP A 178 -4.14 -15.83 70.63
N ASN A 179 -4.25 -14.59 70.17
CA ASN A 179 -4.68 -14.27 68.81
C ASN A 179 -3.52 -14.46 67.82
N THR A 180 -3.67 -15.36 66.86
CA THR A 180 -2.63 -15.74 65.89
C THR A 180 -2.57 -14.84 64.66
N GLY A 181 -3.51 -13.92 64.44
CA GLY A 181 -3.58 -13.13 63.20
C GLY A 181 -2.40 -12.20 62.92
N GLY A 182 -1.61 -11.86 63.95
CA GLY A 182 -0.38 -11.08 63.83
C GLY A 182 0.91 -11.92 63.70
N PHE A 183 0.80 -13.19 63.32
CA PHE A 183 1.91 -14.15 63.28
C PHE A 183 1.97 -14.84 61.91
N ASP A 184 3.18 -15.12 61.42
CA ASP A 184 3.40 -15.89 60.20
C ASP A 184 3.06 -17.37 60.41
N SER A 185 2.75 -18.10 59.35
CA SER A 185 2.59 -19.56 59.42
C SER A 185 3.91 -20.28 59.76
N GLY A 186 3.78 -21.48 60.33
CA GLY A 186 4.85 -22.32 60.86
C GLY A 186 4.63 -22.70 62.34
N THR A 187 5.55 -23.50 62.87
CA THR A 187 5.47 -23.99 64.26
C THR A 187 6.13 -23.04 65.25
N TYR A 188 5.43 -22.78 66.36
CA TYR A 188 5.88 -21.99 67.49
C TYR A 188 5.99 -22.84 68.76
N GLU A 189 7.04 -22.59 69.52
CA GLU A 189 7.25 -23.14 70.86
C GLU A 189 6.76 -22.14 71.90
N LEU A 190 6.08 -22.62 72.95
CA LEU A 190 5.48 -21.83 74.02
C LEU A 190 5.87 -22.38 75.39
N LYS A 191 6.12 -21.49 76.35
CA LYS A 191 6.26 -21.81 77.78
C LYS A 191 5.57 -20.77 78.66
N ALA A 192 5.15 -21.19 79.85
CA ALA A 192 4.72 -20.30 80.92
C ALA A 192 5.85 -20.12 81.93
N SER A 193 5.95 -18.92 82.50
CA SER A 193 6.98 -18.57 83.48
C SER A 193 6.38 -17.59 84.49
N TRP A 194 6.67 -17.78 85.77
CA TRP A 194 6.21 -16.90 86.84
C TRP A 194 7.36 -16.59 87.81
N SER A 195 7.37 -15.38 88.35
CA SER A 195 8.49 -14.86 89.16
C SER A 195 8.62 -15.47 90.56
N GLY A 196 7.67 -16.31 90.98
CA GLY A 196 7.52 -16.70 92.37
C GLY A 196 6.77 -15.66 93.20
N SER A 197 6.76 -15.87 94.51
CA SER A 197 6.12 -15.02 95.51
C SER A 197 7.04 -14.81 96.72
N ASP A 198 6.54 -14.14 97.74
CA ASP A 198 7.16 -14.03 99.07
C ASP A 198 7.46 -15.38 99.75
N LEU A 199 6.78 -16.46 99.32
CA LEU A 199 6.82 -17.81 99.91
C LEU A 199 7.37 -18.88 98.96
N TYR A 200 7.23 -18.70 97.64
CA TYR A 200 7.57 -19.70 96.64
C TYR A 200 8.59 -19.18 95.62
N PHE A 201 9.55 -20.01 95.22
CA PHE A 201 10.41 -19.71 94.07
C PHE A 201 9.62 -19.72 92.77
N GLY A 202 10.03 -18.89 91.81
CA GLY A 202 9.51 -18.92 90.45
C GLY A 202 9.86 -20.22 89.73
N SER A 203 9.07 -20.57 88.73
CA SER A 203 9.29 -21.74 87.88
C SER A 203 8.88 -21.47 86.44
N GLU A 204 9.44 -22.26 85.53
CA GLU A 204 9.02 -22.33 84.13
C GLU A 204 8.37 -23.67 83.84
N SER A 205 7.48 -23.70 82.86
CA SER A 205 6.82 -24.93 82.41
C SER A 205 7.70 -25.73 81.46
N SER A 206 7.27 -26.96 81.15
CA SER A 206 7.66 -27.62 79.90
C SER A 206 7.28 -26.77 78.68
N ILE A 207 7.93 -27.02 77.55
CA ILE A 207 7.58 -26.41 76.26
C ILE A 207 6.37 -27.16 75.67
N LYS A 208 5.46 -26.41 75.04
CA LYS A 208 4.43 -26.93 74.13
C LYS A 208 4.64 -26.34 72.73
N GLU A 209 4.21 -27.08 71.71
CA GLU A 209 4.23 -26.59 70.33
C GLU A 209 2.82 -26.28 69.84
N ALA A 210 2.72 -25.23 69.03
CA ALA A 210 1.52 -24.86 68.28
C ALA A 210 1.90 -24.56 66.83
N HIS A 211 1.16 -25.10 65.88
CA HIS A 211 1.35 -24.85 64.46
C HIS A 211 0.29 -23.87 63.95
N ILE A 212 0.73 -22.78 63.31
CA ILE A 212 -0.13 -21.83 62.61
C ILE A 212 0.02 -22.11 61.11
N ASP A 213 -1.09 -22.15 60.38
CA ASP A 213 -1.06 -22.30 58.93
C ASP A 213 -2.19 -21.53 58.23
N LEU A 214 -2.18 -21.53 56.91
CA LEU A 214 -3.21 -20.92 56.06
C LEU A 214 -3.22 -21.63 54.70
N VAL A 215 -4.40 -21.94 54.16
CA VAL A 215 -4.51 -22.39 52.76
C VAL A 215 -4.36 -21.19 51.83
N ILE A 216 -3.45 -21.30 50.87
CA ILE A 216 -3.19 -20.30 49.84
C ILE A 216 -3.65 -20.86 48.49
N VAL A 217 -4.49 -20.12 47.76
CA VAL A 217 -4.65 -20.35 46.32
C VAL A 217 -3.42 -19.75 45.63
N GLN A 218 -2.62 -20.60 45.00
CA GLN A 218 -1.33 -20.23 44.41
C GLN A 218 -1.50 -19.65 43.00
N LEU A 219 -2.35 -20.28 42.19
CA LEU A 219 -2.64 -19.92 40.80
C LEU A 219 -3.91 -20.63 40.32
N TYR A 220 -4.49 -20.10 39.24
CA TYR A 220 -5.53 -20.73 38.46
C TYR A 220 -5.02 -21.06 37.05
N MET A 221 -5.64 -22.01 36.38
CA MET A 221 -5.36 -22.38 34.98
C MET A 221 -6.66 -22.79 34.28
N VAL A 222 -6.64 -22.79 32.96
CA VAL A 222 -7.64 -23.38 32.05
C VAL A 222 -6.88 -24.14 30.96
N ASP A 223 -7.51 -25.10 30.29
CA ASP A 223 -6.89 -25.75 29.12
C ASP A 223 -6.98 -24.84 27.87
N ASP A 224 -8.03 -24.00 27.78
CA ASP A 224 -8.16 -22.90 26.80
C ASP A 224 -8.74 -21.59 27.42
N GLU A 225 -8.28 -20.43 26.96
CA GLU A 225 -8.77 -19.09 27.37
C GLU A 225 -9.88 -18.53 26.43
N ARG A 226 -10.07 -19.04 25.20
CA ARG A 226 -11.12 -18.60 24.27
C ARG A 226 -11.69 -19.78 23.47
N ILE A 227 -12.92 -20.20 23.78
CA ILE A 227 -13.52 -21.45 23.28
C ILE A 227 -14.94 -21.25 22.73
N ASP A 228 -15.37 -22.10 21.78
CA ASP A 228 -16.72 -22.12 21.22
C ASP A 228 -17.80 -22.23 22.31
N ILE A 229 -18.89 -21.45 22.20
CA ILE A 229 -20.08 -21.64 23.03
C ILE A 229 -20.61 -23.07 22.95
N ASN A 230 -21.15 -23.56 24.07
CA ASN A 230 -21.60 -24.95 24.28
C ASN A 230 -20.47 -26.02 24.30
N SER A 231 -19.20 -25.65 24.06
CA SER A 231 -18.06 -26.55 24.34
C SER A 231 -17.89 -26.78 25.85
N VAL A 232 -16.97 -27.70 26.20
CA VAL A 232 -16.77 -28.13 27.57
C VAL A 232 -15.31 -27.93 27.95
N GLU A 233 -15.06 -27.03 28.91
CA GLU A 233 -13.74 -26.58 29.34
C GLU A 233 -13.51 -26.91 30.83
N LYS A 234 -12.25 -26.91 31.29
CA LYS A 234 -11.88 -27.16 32.69
C LYS A 234 -11.20 -25.96 33.32
N VAL A 235 -11.69 -25.59 34.50
CA VAL A 235 -11.06 -24.55 35.32
C VAL A 235 -10.34 -25.21 36.49
N TYR A 236 -9.03 -25.02 36.56
CA TYR A 236 -8.15 -25.56 37.60
C TYR A 236 -7.75 -24.48 38.61
N ALA A 237 -7.61 -24.87 39.88
CA ALA A 237 -7.05 -24.06 40.96
C ALA A 237 -6.00 -24.88 41.74
N LYS A 238 -4.82 -24.31 41.95
CA LYS A 238 -3.75 -24.95 42.72
C LYS A 238 -3.70 -24.38 44.14
N LEU A 239 -3.90 -25.24 45.14
CA LEU A 239 -3.95 -24.85 46.55
C LEU A 239 -2.74 -25.44 47.30
N ILE A 240 -2.09 -24.62 48.13
CA ILE A 240 -0.94 -25.01 48.95
C ILE A 240 -1.11 -24.51 50.40
N TYR A 241 -0.34 -25.06 51.34
CA TYR A 241 -0.24 -24.52 52.70
C TYR A 241 0.85 -23.42 52.80
N GLU A 242 0.58 -22.33 53.54
CA GLU A 242 1.54 -21.23 53.74
C GLU A 242 2.78 -21.68 54.54
N SER A 243 2.63 -22.64 55.46
CA SER A 243 3.71 -23.03 56.38
C SER A 243 4.87 -23.81 55.74
N ASP A 244 4.59 -24.64 54.73
CA ASP A 244 5.56 -25.57 54.13
C ASP A 244 5.42 -25.73 52.60
N GLY A 245 4.44 -25.09 51.95
CA GLY A 245 4.21 -25.19 50.52
C GLY A 245 3.64 -26.54 50.04
N ALA A 246 3.24 -27.43 50.94
CA ALA A 246 2.66 -28.72 50.57
C ALA A 246 1.31 -28.54 49.84
N ILE A 247 1.00 -29.44 48.89
CA ILE A 247 -0.23 -29.37 48.08
C ILE A 247 -1.44 -29.81 48.91
N VAL A 248 -2.46 -28.95 48.96
CA VAL A 248 -3.77 -29.25 49.53
C VAL A 248 -4.52 -30.18 48.57
N ASN A 249 -4.79 -31.41 49.01
CA ASN A 249 -5.26 -32.51 48.15
C ASN A 249 -6.46 -33.22 48.76
N SER A 250 -7.08 -34.16 48.03
CA SER A 250 -8.30 -34.86 48.46
C SER A 250 -8.18 -35.74 49.72
N THR A 251 -6.98 -35.92 50.28
CA THR A 251 -6.78 -36.56 51.60
C THR A 251 -6.65 -35.55 52.74
N THR A 252 -6.41 -34.26 52.44
CA THR A 252 -6.22 -33.21 53.45
C THR A 252 -7.31 -32.14 53.44
N CYS A 253 -8.01 -31.99 52.32
CA CYS A 253 -9.18 -31.14 52.16
C CYS A 253 -10.35 -31.97 51.63
N SER A 254 -11.54 -31.72 52.20
CA SER A 254 -12.74 -32.52 51.95
C SER A 254 -13.66 -31.96 50.84
N ASP A 255 -13.55 -30.68 50.55
CA ASP A 255 -14.30 -29.98 49.50
C ASP A 255 -13.55 -28.68 49.14
N VAL A 256 -13.50 -28.35 47.86
CA VAL A 256 -12.98 -27.07 47.34
C VAL A 256 -13.97 -26.60 46.29
N LYS A 257 -14.45 -25.36 46.37
CA LYS A 257 -15.50 -24.86 45.48
C LYS A 257 -15.00 -23.74 44.58
N ILE A 258 -15.04 -23.96 43.28
CA ILE A 258 -14.76 -22.93 42.27
C ILE A 258 -16.12 -22.36 41.81
N ASN A 259 -16.33 -21.05 41.96
CA ASN A 259 -17.63 -20.38 41.73
C ASN A 259 -18.86 -21.11 42.35
N GLY A 260 -18.71 -21.67 43.56
CA GLY A 260 -19.75 -22.43 44.26
C GLY A 260 -19.87 -23.92 43.89
N THR A 261 -19.32 -24.33 42.74
CA THR A 261 -19.29 -25.72 42.27
C THR A 261 -18.15 -26.48 42.92
N SER A 262 -18.44 -27.64 43.53
CA SER A 262 -17.40 -28.49 44.13
C SER A 262 -16.48 -29.09 43.07
N ALA A 263 -15.18 -28.95 43.29
CA ALA A 263 -14.12 -29.34 42.38
C ALA A 263 -13.62 -30.77 42.65
N ILE A 264 -13.06 -31.39 41.62
CA ILE A 264 -12.43 -32.72 41.65
C ILE A 264 -10.92 -32.53 41.76
N TYR A 265 -10.26 -33.24 42.69
CA TYR A 265 -8.80 -33.22 42.76
C TYR A 265 -8.17 -34.11 41.69
N ASP A 266 -7.32 -33.52 40.85
CA ASP A 266 -6.45 -34.24 39.93
C ASP A 266 -5.06 -34.43 40.55
N SER A 267 -4.72 -35.69 40.81
CA SER A 267 -3.43 -36.09 41.38
C SER A 267 -2.26 -36.02 40.39
N SER A 268 -2.51 -35.84 39.09
CA SER A 268 -1.44 -35.74 38.07
C SER A 268 -0.89 -34.31 37.94
N SER A 269 -1.77 -33.30 37.90
CA SER A 269 -1.39 -31.88 37.97
C SER A 269 -1.15 -31.38 39.40
N GLY A 270 -1.74 -32.04 40.41
CA GLY A 270 -1.73 -31.58 41.80
C GLY A 270 -2.65 -30.39 42.04
N THR A 271 -3.82 -30.38 41.39
CA THR A 271 -4.77 -29.26 41.39
C THR A 271 -6.22 -29.72 41.58
N TRP A 272 -7.13 -28.77 41.84
CA TRP A 272 -8.57 -29.00 41.91
C TRP A 272 -9.23 -28.39 40.69
N TYR A 273 -10.12 -29.11 40.00
CA TYR A 273 -10.79 -28.60 38.80
C TYR A 273 -12.32 -28.73 38.83
N ILE A 274 -13.00 -27.80 38.18
CA ILE A 274 -14.40 -27.94 37.75
C ILE A 274 -14.47 -28.04 36.23
N THR A 275 -15.57 -28.59 35.73
CA THR A 275 -15.88 -28.64 34.29
C THR A 275 -17.06 -27.71 34.02
N VAL A 276 -16.97 -26.90 32.97
CA VAL A 276 -17.85 -25.77 32.68
C VAL A 276 -18.23 -25.71 31.20
N SER A 277 -19.38 -25.10 30.90
CA SER A 277 -19.91 -24.88 29.55
C SER A 277 -20.88 -23.69 29.60
N GLU A 278 -20.90 -22.86 28.57
CA GLU A 278 -21.80 -21.70 28.47
C GLU A 278 -22.38 -21.55 27.06
N SER A 279 -23.68 -21.31 26.95
CA SER A 279 -24.43 -21.25 25.69
C SER A 279 -24.58 -19.82 25.13
N SER A 280 -23.74 -18.88 25.57
CA SER A 280 -23.83 -17.46 25.23
C SER A 280 -22.45 -16.80 25.25
N VAL A 281 -22.19 -15.94 24.27
CA VAL A 281 -20.92 -15.24 24.11
C VAL A 281 -20.66 -14.30 25.29
N LYS A 282 -19.61 -14.55 26.08
CA LYS A 282 -19.21 -13.76 27.25
C LYS A 282 -17.85 -14.16 27.82
N LEU A 283 -17.18 -13.21 28.48
CA LEU A 283 -16.08 -13.48 29.40
C LEU A 283 -16.62 -13.93 30.76
N THR A 284 -16.23 -15.14 31.20
CA THR A 284 -16.53 -15.66 32.54
C THR A 284 -15.24 -15.77 33.36
N ARG A 285 -15.28 -15.40 34.64
CA ARG A 285 -14.13 -15.47 35.57
C ARG A 285 -14.42 -16.42 36.73
N TYR A 286 -13.39 -17.11 37.21
CA TYR A 286 -13.52 -18.20 38.15
C TYR A 286 -12.55 -18.08 39.33
N TYR A 287 -13.09 -18.29 40.52
CA TYR A 287 -12.42 -18.08 41.80
C TYR A 287 -12.72 -19.25 42.76
N VAL A 288 -11.78 -19.58 43.64
CA VAL A 288 -12.06 -20.40 44.83
C VAL A 288 -12.96 -19.58 45.76
N THR A 289 -14.14 -20.13 46.02
CA THR A 289 -15.20 -19.54 46.84
C THR A 289 -15.35 -20.23 48.19
N SER A 290 -14.82 -21.44 48.33
CA SER A 290 -14.80 -22.18 49.58
C SER A 290 -13.70 -23.26 49.56
N VAL A 291 -13.17 -23.55 50.74
CA VAL A 291 -12.23 -24.64 51.04
C VAL A 291 -12.74 -25.30 52.32
N ASN A 292 -12.61 -26.61 52.48
CA ASN A 292 -12.94 -27.31 53.73
C ASN A 292 -11.79 -28.24 54.15
N GLU A 293 -10.72 -27.60 54.65
CA GLU A 293 -9.47 -28.24 55.08
C GLU A 293 -9.65 -28.96 56.42
N ILE A 294 -9.23 -30.23 56.49
CA ILE A 294 -9.49 -31.10 57.65
C ILE A 294 -8.24 -31.69 58.32
N ALA A 295 -7.06 -31.63 57.69
CA ALA A 295 -5.85 -32.26 58.22
C ALA A 295 -5.05 -31.35 59.18
N ARG A 296 -5.05 -30.03 58.95
CA ARG A 296 -4.33 -29.03 59.77
C ARG A 296 -5.26 -28.21 60.66
N ASN A 297 -6.57 -28.53 60.67
CA ASN A 297 -7.61 -27.83 61.43
C ASN A 297 -7.74 -26.35 61.00
N ILE A 298 -7.66 -26.11 59.69
CA ILE A 298 -7.85 -24.78 59.07
C ILE A 298 -9.33 -24.56 58.71
N GLY A 299 -10.05 -25.61 58.31
CA GLY A 299 -11.47 -25.53 57.97
C GLY A 299 -11.73 -24.63 56.75
N GLY A 300 -12.57 -23.61 56.97
CA GLY A 300 -13.07 -22.70 55.93
C GLY A 300 -12.14 -21.56 55.51
N VAL A 301 -10.94 -21.46 56.10
CA VAL A 301 -10.11 -20.24 56.00
C VAL A 301 -8.99 -20.40 54.98
N PHE A 302 -9.01 -19.54 53.97
CA PHE A 302 -7.99 -19.47 52.93
C PHE A 302 -7.73 -18.02 52.52
N GLU A 303 -6.63 -17.79 51.80
CA GLU A 303 -6.30 -16.52 51.15
C GLU A 303 -6.01 -16.78 49.67
N ASP A 304 -6.63 -16.01 48.78
CA ASP A 304 -6.29 -16.07 47.35
C ASP A 304 -5.08 -15.17 47.09
N ARG A 305 -3.98 -15.79 46.63
CA ARG A 305 -2.75 -15.10 46.21
C ARG A 305 -2.39 -15.39 44.75
N ALA A 306 -3.34 -15.91 43.96
CA ALA A 306 -3.15 -16.03 42.53
C ALA A 306 -2.98 -14.63 41.90
N PRO A 307 -2.08 -14.44 40.92
CA PRO A 307 -1.87 -13.14 40.29
C PRO A 307 -3.07 -12.67 39.46
N GLN A 308 -3.87 -13.62 38.95
CA GLN A 308 -5.13 -13.40 38.26
C GLN A 308 -6.05 -14.64 38.44
N PRO A 309 -7.38 -14.48 38.42
CA PRO A 309 -8.31 -15.62 38.36
C PRO A 309 -8.21 -16.35 37.01
N ALA A 310 -8.72 -17.58 36.96
CA ALA A 310 -9.02 -18.21 35.68
C ALA A 310 -10.11 -17.43 34.95
N GLN A 311 -9.99 -17.33 33.64
CA GLN A 311 -10.97 -16.67 32.78
C GLN A 311 -11.12 -17.42 31.47
N ILE A 312 -12.34 -17.48 30.96
CA ILE A 312 -12.68 -18.09 29.66
C ILE A 312 -13.56 -17.11 28.91
N ILE A 313 -13.15 -16.76 27.69
CA ILE A 313 -14.01 -16.10 26.70
C ILE A 313 -14.78 -17.22 25.99
N TRP A 314 -16.08 -17.31 26.28
CA TRP A 314 -17.00 -18.12 25.49
C TRP A 314 -17.41 -17.33 24.26
N ASP A 315 -17.21 -17.88 23.07
CA ASP A 315 -17.28 -17.12 21.82
C ASP A 315 -17.85 -17.91 20.64
N ARG A 316 -17.97 -17.25 19.50
CA ARG A 316 -18.22 -17.82 18.18
C ARG A 316 -17.80 -16.81 17.12
N VAL A 317 -17.72 -17.22 15.85
CA VAL A 317 -17.43 -16.30 14.75
C VAL A 317 -18.71 -15.84 14.07
N VAL A 318 -18.80 -14.54 13.75
CA VAL A 318 -19.86 -13.92 12.97
C VAL A 318 -19.38 -13.70 11.54
N LEU A 319 -20.18 -14.18 10.57
CA LEU A 319 -20.00 -13.87 9.16
C LEU A 319 -20.77 -12.59 8.84
N GLN A 320 -20.04 -11.47 8.74
CA GLN A 320 -20.62 -10.12 8.58
C GLN A 320 -21.01 -9.79 7.14
N LYS A 321 -20.19 -10.18 6.17
CA LYS A 321 -20.45 -10.01 4.73
C LYS A 321 -19.52 -10.88 3.89
N TYR A 322 -19.92 -11.08 2.65
CA TYR A 322 -19.01 -11.45 1.58
C TYR A 322 -18.67 -10.22 0.74
N ILE A 323 -17.60 -10.30 -0.05
CA ILE A 323 -17.28 -9.36 -1.13
C ILE A 323 -16.82 -10.19 -2.33
N ILE A 324 -17.20 -9.74 -3.52
CA ILE A 324 -16.65 -10.16 -4.82
C ILE A 324 -16.31 -8.87 -5.58
N GLU A 325 -15.26 -8.88 -6.40
CA GLU A 325 -14.86 -7.70 -7.18
C GLU A 325 -15.63 -7.58 -8.51
N ASP A 326 -16.06 -8.72 -9.06
CA ASP A 326 -16.79 -8.84 -10.32
C ASP A 326 -17.90 -9.91 -10.15
N ASP A 327 -19.08 -9.66 -10.71
CA ASP A 327 -20.23 -10.57 -10.68
C ASP A 327 -20.47 -11.31 -12.01
N ARG A 328 -19.72 -11.00 -13.08
CA ARG A 328 -19.81 -11.69 -14.38
C ARG A 328 -18.44 -11.88 -15.04
N VAL A 329 -17.92 -13.09 -14.96
CA VAL A 329 -16.52 -13.41 -15.26
C VAL A 329 -16.35 -14.51 -16.31
N ASN A 330 -15.14 -14.63 -16.83
CA ASN A 330 -14.76 -15.70 -17.75
C ASN A 330 -14.86 -17.10 -17.11
N VAL A 331 -15.57 -18.02 -17.76
CA VAL A 331 -15.55 -19.45 -17.42
C VAL A 331 -14.10 -19.99 -17.42
N ASN A 332 -13.77 -20.87 -16.47
CA ASN A 332 -12.43 -21.37 -16.14
C ASN A 332 -11.42 -20.32 -15.59
N SER A 333 -11.81 -19.05 -15.37
CA SER A 333 -10.96 -18.11 -14.62
C SER A 333 -10.92 -18.43 -13.12
N THR A 334 -9.93 -17.88 -12.39
CA THR A 334 -9.92 -17.90 -10.93
C THR A 334 -10.38 -16.54 -10.40
N GLN A 335 -11.38 -16.55 -9.54
CA GLN A 335 -11.89 -15.37 -8.83
C GLN A 335 -11.64 -15.50 -7.33
N ILE A 336 -11.75 -14.39 -6.59
CA ILE A 336 -11.64 -14.39 -5.13
C ILE A 336 -13.00 -14.05 -4.51
N VAL A 337 -13.48 -14.91 -3.61
CA VAL A 337 -14.58 -14.58 -2.70
C VAL A 337 -13.98 -14.18 -1.36
N TYR A 338 -14.18 -12.94 -0.95
CA TYR A 338 -13.72 -12.43 0.33
C TYR A 338 -14.79 -12.67 1.39
N VAL A 339 -14.46 -13.38 2.46
CA VAL A 339 -15.37 -13.71 3.57
C VAL A 339 -14.96 -12.90 4.80
N ARG A 340 -15.75 -11.88 5.16
CA ARG A 340 -15.48 -11.05 6.35
C ARG A 340 -16.02 -11.77 7.58
N LEU A 341 -15.09 -12.34 8.34
CA LEU A 341 -15.33 -13.04 9.60
C LEU A 341 -14.80 -12.18 10.76
N GLU A 342 -15.59 -12.04 11.82
CA GLU A 342 -15.25 -11.32 13.06
C GLU A 342 -15.64 -12.17 14.28
N TYR A 343 -14.93 -12.05 15.40
CA TYR A 343 -15.34 -12.71 16.64
C TYR A 343 -16.51 -11.96 17.30
N ASP A 344 -17.53 -12.68 17.79
CA ASP A 344 -18.74 -12.06 18.36
C ASP A 344 -18.45 -11.32 19.68
N TYR A 345 -17.50 -11.81 20.49
CA TYR A 345 -17.17 -11.23 21.80
C TYR A 345 -16.54 -9.81 21.74
N ASP A 346 -15.58 -9.58 20.83
CA ASP A 346 -14.77 -8.35 20.79
C ASP A 346 -14.76 -7.64 19.42
N ASN A 347 -15.52 -8.17 18.44
CA ASN A 347 -15.67 -7.64 17.08
C ASN A 347 -14.31 -7.45 16.38
N GLN A 348 -13.28 -8.21 16.75
CA GLN A 348 -12.00 -8.20 16.04
C GLN A 348 -12.12 -9.02 14.75
N PRO A 349 -11.45 -8.60 13.66
CA PRO A 349 -11.41 -9.38 12.42
C PRO A 349 -10.67 -10.70 12.64
N LEU A 350 -11.20 -11.78 12.06
CA LEU A 350 -10.57 -13.09 12.11
C LEU A 350 -9.44 -13.15 11.07
N THR A 351 -8.22 -12.88 11.52
CA THR A 351 -7.05 -12.70 10.65
C THR A 351 -6.36 -14.00 10.20
N SER A 352 -6.83 -15.17 10.65
CA SER A 352 -6.32 -16.47 10.19
C SER A 352 -7.37 -17.56 10.38
N ALA A 353 -7.96 -18.04 9.28
CA ALA A 353 -8.92 -19.14 9.31
C ALA A 353 -8.81 -20.03 8.07
N THR A 354 -9.15 -21.30 8.25
CA THR A 354 -9.41 -22.27 7.18
C THR A 354 -10.89 -22.14 6.79
N VAL A 355 -11.20 -21.67 5.58
CA VAL A 355 -12.58 -21.29 5.18
C VAL A 355 -13.07 -22.12 4.00
N THR A 356 -14.25 -22.74 4.12
CA THR A 356 -14.80 -23.71 3.15
C THR A 356 -16.08 -23.18 2.49
N LEU A 357 -16.07 -23.03 1.16
CA LEU A 357 -17.21 -22.56 0.37
C LEU A 357 -17.86 -23.73 -0.39
N ASN A 358 -19.18 -23.85 -0.33
CA ASN A 358 -19.97 -24.92 -0.97
C ASN A 358 -19.45 -26.35 -0.70
N GLY A 359 -18.84 -26.59 0.46
CA GLY A 359 -18.25 -27.87 0.85
C GLY A 359 -16.86 -28.15 0.27
N MET A 360 -16.27 -27.21 -0.48
CA MET A 360 -14.93 -27.31 -1.05
C MET A 360 -13.96 -26.35 -0.36
N PHE A 361 -12.75 -26.84 -0.09
CA PHE A 361 -11.62 -26.02 0.35
C PHE A 361 -10.60 -25.93 -0.79
N THR A 362 -10.34 -24.71 -1.25
CA THR A 362 -9.45 -24.38 -2.37
C THR A 362 -8.19 -23.61 -1.92
N GLY A 363 -8.13 -23.25 -0.64
CA GLY A 363 -7.13 -22.36 -0.05
C GLY A 363 -7.82 -21.25 0.75
N SER A 364 -7.11 -20.66 1.72
CA SER A 364 -7.56 -19.42 2.37
C SER A 364 -6.39 -18.56 2.85
N THR A 365 -6.47 -17.25 2.59
CA THR A 365 -5.47 -16.24 2.96
C THR A 365 -6.16 -15.00 3.53
N TYR A 366 -5.49 -14.23 4.40
CA TYR A 366 -6.09 -13.01 4.96
C TYR A 366 -5.67 -11.76 4.17
N ASN A 367 -6.66 -11.00 3.73
CA ASN A 367 -6.47 -9.73 3.03
C ASN A 367 -6.65 -8.55 3.99
N GLY A 368 -5.57 -7.81 4.23
CA GLY A 368 -5.55 -6.64 5.12
C GLY A 368 -6.21 -5.36 4.56
N VAL A 369 -6.63 -5.34 3.30
CA VAL A 369 -7.38 -4.22 2.68
C VAL A 369 -8.88 -4.42 2.87
N TYR A 370 -9.38 -5.63 2.63
CA TYR A 370 -10.79 -5.98 2.78
C TYR A 370 -11.19 -6.41 4.21
N GLU A 371 -10.20 -6.61 5.09
CA GLU A 371 -10.33 -7.18 6.44
C GLU A 371 -11.08 -8.53 6.42
N ALA A 372 -10.69 -9.40 5.49
CA ALA A 372 -11.46 -10.59 5.13
C ALA A 372 -10.55 -11.77 4.73
N ILE A 373 -11.08 -12.99 4.82
CA ILE A 373 -10.43 -14.19 4.31
C ILE A 373 -10.76 -14.36 2.84
N GLU A 374 -9.74 -14.34 1.99
CA GLU A 374 -9.76 -14.69 0.57
C GLU A 374 -9.98 -16.19 0.42
N VAL A 375 -10.91 -16.59 -0.44
CA VAL A 375 -11.05 -17.97 -0.90
C VAL A 375 -11.06 -17.95 -2.44
N PRO A 376 -10.07 -18.58 -3.11
CA PRO A 376 -10.04 -18.64 -4.57
C PRO A 376 -11.08 -19.64 -5.09
N VAL A 377 -11.84 -19.26 -6.11
CA VAL A 377 -12.90 -20.08 -6.71
C VAL A 377 -12.76 -20.14 -8.23
N THR A 378 -13.12 -21.28 -8.81
CA THR A 378 -13.13 -21.55 -10.26
C THR A 378 -14.41 -22.31 -10.61
N ASN A 379 -14.89 -22.16 -11.84
CA ASN A 379 -15.96 -22.99 -12.40
C ASN A 379 -15.69 -23.22 -13.89
N ASP A 380 -15.81 -24.47 -14.35
CA ASP A 380 -15.65 -24.88 -15.75
C ASP A 380 -16.98 -24.87 -16.54
N THR A 381 -18.10 -24.66 -15.85
CA THR A 381 -19.45 -24.57 -16.44
C THR A 381 -19.93 -23.12 -16.58
N ILE A 382 -20.73 -22.86 -17.63
CA ILE A 382 -21.41 -21.58 -17.84
C ILE A 382 -22.71 -21.57 -17.03
N GLY A 383 -22.94 -20.50 -16.26
CA GLY A 383 -24.10 -20.36 -15.39
C GLY A 383 -23.83 -19.50 -14.15
N VAL A 384 -24.78 -19.44 -13.23
CA VAL A 384 -24.62 -18.77 -11.93
C VAL A 384 -24.24 -19.79 -10.87
N GLU A 385 -23.17 -19.53 -10.13
CA GLU A 385 -22.80 -20.28 -8.91
C GLU A 385 -22.80 -19.33 -7.69
N CYS A 386 -23.41 -19.76 -6.59
CA CYS A 386 -23.58 -18.93 -5.38
C CYS A 386 -22.77 -19.49 -4.20
N TYR A 387 -21.81 -18.71 -3.69
CA TYR A 387 -20.77 -19.17 -2.77
C TYR A 387 -21.17 -19.02 -1.31
N ARG A 388 -21.62 -20.11 -0.69
CA ARG A 388 -22.01 -20.17 0.71
C ARG A 388 -20.88 -20.70 1.58
N LEU A 389 -20.59 -20.00 2.67
CA LEU A 389 -19.81 -20.51 3.79
C LEU A 389 -20.48 -21.74 4.40
N THR A 390 -19.80 -22.88 4.29
CA THR A 390 -20.28 -24.18 4.80
C THR A 390 -19.62 -24.59 6.11
N SER A 391 -18.35 -24.22 6.30
CA SER A 391 -17.60 -24.39 7.53
C SER A 391 -16.39 -23.45 7.56
N PHE A 392 -15.94 -23.10 8.75
CA PHE A 392 -14.65 -22.47 8.99
C PHE A 392 -13.94 -23.18 10.15
N ILE A 393 -12.65 -22.94 10.30
CA ILE A 393 -11.88 -23.21 11.52
C ILE A 393 -11.00 -21.98 11.76
N ASP A 394 -11.10 -21.35 12.92
CA ASP A 394 -10.13 -20.35 13.36
C ASP A 394 -8.80 -21.03 13.68
N ASN A 395 -7.70 -20.54 13.10
CA ASN A 395 -6.38 -21.12 13.28
C ASN A 395 -5.66 -20.61 14.56
N LEU A 396 -6.22 -19.63 15.28
CA LEU A 396 -5.63 -19.02 16.48
C LEU A 396 -6.16 -19.63 17.78
N TYR A 397 -7.49 -19.74 17.91
CA TYR A 397 -8.18 -20.29 19.10
C TYR A 397 -9.02 -21.56 18.77
N GLY A 398 -8.95 -22.08 17.55
CA GLY A 398 -9.60 -23.34 17.18
C GLY A 398 -11.12 -23.28 17.05
N LEU A 399 -11.74 -22.09 17.09
CA LEU A 399 -13.19 -21.89 17.03
C LEU A 399 -13.79 -22.45 15.73
N THR A 400 -15.02 -22.97 15.84
CA THR A 400 -15.78 -23.61 14.76
C THR A 400 -17.28 -23.25 14.76
N GLU A 401 -17.81 -22.66 15.83
CA GLU A 401 -19.22 -22.24 15.90
C GLU A 401 -19.43 -20.95 15.09
N LEU A 402 -20.45 -20.97 14.21
CA LEU A 402 -20.65 -19.95 13.19
C LEU A 402 -22.03 -19.29 13.27
N HIS A 403 -22.05 -17.97 13.45
CA HIS A 403 -23.25 -17.16 13.24
C HIS A 403 -23.26 -16.52 11.84
N VAL A 404 -24.09 -17.06 10.94
CA VAL A 404 -24.27 -16.51 9.59
C VAL A 404 -25.34 -15.40 9.61
N ASN A 405 -24.94 -14.15 9.39
CA ASN A 405 -25.87 -13.03 9.20
C ASN A 405 -25.99 -12.56 7.72
N ALA A 406 -24.99 -12.87 6.89
CA ALA A 406 -24.94 -12.46 5.48
C ALA A 406 -25.50 -13.51 4.49
N SER A 407 -26.11 -13.03 3.41
CA SER A 407 -26.48 -13.87 2.24
C SER A 407 -25.26 -14.16 1.36
N PRO A 408 -25.17 -15.35 0.73
CA PRO A 408 -24.05 -15.69 -0.16
C PRO A 408 -24.08 -14.86 -1.45
N PRO A 409 -22.92 -14.42 -1.98
CA PRO A 409 -22.80 -13.79 -3.28
C PRO A 409 -22.93 -14.85 -4.39
N CYS A 410 -23.22 -14.40 -5.59
CA CYS A 410 -23.27 -15.25 -6.77
C CYS A 410 -22.40 -14.66 -7.88
N ILE A 411 -21.72 -15.51 -8.63
CA ILE A 411 -20.90 -15.13 -9.79
C ILE A 411 -21.50 -15.79 -11.03
N ILE A 412 -21.70 -15.01 -12.09
CA ILE A 412 -22.02 -15.49 -13.43
C ILE A 412 -20.72 -15.91 -14.11
N TRP A 413 -20.62 -17.17 -14.52
CA TRP A 413 -19.52 -17.71 -15.30
C TRP A 413 -19.96 -17.77 -16.77
N ASP A 414 -19.23 -17.09 -17.65
CA ASP A 414 -19.67 -16.78 -19.02
C ASP A 414 -18.54 -16.89 -20.06
N ALA A 415 -18.91 -16.86 -21.34
CA ALA A 415 -18.02 -16.82 -22.49
C ALA A 415 -18.72 -16.18 -23.69
N ILE A 416 -17.98 -15.63 -24.65
CA ILE A 416 -18.55 -15.22 -25.93
C ILE A 416 -18.66 -16.45 -26.84
N ILE A 417 -19.87 -16.78 -27.28
CA ILE A 417 -20.15 -17.87 -28.20
C ILE A 417 -20.28 -17.34 -29.64
N VAL A 418 -19.58 -17.97 -30.58
CA VAL A 418 -19.76 -17.70 -32.02
C VAL A 418 -20.94 -18.54 -32.52
N THR A 419 -22.04 -17.90 -32.90
CA THR A 419 -23.33 -18.57 -33.16
C THR A 419 -23.61 -18.82 -34.64
N SER A 420 -23.07 -18.00 -35.54
CA SER A 420 -23.10 -18.27 -36.99
C SER A 420 -22.00 -17.50 -37.72
N GLY A 421 -21.68 -17.92 -38.95
CA GLY A 421 -20.73 -17.23 -39.82
C GLY A 421 -20.95 -17.57 -41.29
N ARG A 422 -20.50 -16.68 -42.18
CA ARG A 422 -20.72 -16.73 -43.63
C ARG A 422 -19.71 -15.87 -44.40
N VAL A 423 -19.56 -16.12 -45.70
CA VAL A 423 -18.76 -15.27 -46.60
C VAL A 423 -19.66 -14.44 -47.53
N SER A 424 -19.11 -13.44 -48.23
CA SER A 424 -19.80 -12.74 -49.33
C SER A 424 -19.78 -13.52 -50.64
N ASP A 425 -18.71 -14.28 -50.87
CA ASP A 425 -18.43 -15.09 -52.06
C ASP A 425 -17.44 -16.18 -51.63
N ASP A 426 -17.62 -17.43 -52.07
CA ASP A 426 -16.72 -18.55 -51.76
C ASP A 426 -15.61 -18.72 -52.81
N ARG A 427 -15.76 -18.18 -54.03
CA ARG A 427 -14.75 -18.22 -55.09
C ARG A 427 -14.76 -16.98 -56.00
N ALA A 428 -14.06 -15.94 -55.55
CA ALA A 428 -14.03 -14.63 -56.16
C ALA A 428 -12.78 -14.34 -57.03
N ASP A 429 -12.86 -13.28 -57.84
CA ASP A 429 -11.72 -12.77 -58.61
C ASP A 429 -10.56 -12.31 -57.72
N ILE A 430 -9.32 -12.58 -58.14
CA ILE A 430 -8.15 -11.91 -57.56
C ILE A 430 -8.31 -10.38 -57.59
N LYS A 431 -7.88 -9.71 -56.52
CA LYS A 431 -8.06 -8.27 -56.24
C LYS A 431 -9.50 -7.79 -56.04
N SER A 432 -10.51 -8.66 -56.09
CA SER A 432 -11.82 -8.32 -55.51
C SER A 432 -11.70 -8.16 -53.99
N VAL A 433 -12.63 -7.44 -53.37
CA VAL A 433 -12.72 -7.32 -51.91
C VAL A 433 -13.91 -8.16 -51.46
N GLN A 434 -13.66 -9.14 -50.61
CA GLN A 434 -14.65 -10.05 -50.05
C GLN A 434 -14.71 -9.91 -48.53
N LYS A 435 -15.76 -10.43 -47.90
CA LYS A 435 -16.02 -10.27 -46.47
C LYS A 435 -16.33 -11.60 -45.80
N MET A 436 -15.64 -11.89 -44.71
CA MET A 436 -16.01 -12.95 -43.76
C MET A 436 -16.83 -12.32 -42.64
N PHE A 437 -18.00 -12.86 -42.34
CA PHE A 437 -18.93 -12.35 -41.32
C PHE A 437 -19.16 -13.39 -40.23
N PHE A 438 -19.29 -12.95 -38.98
CA PHE A 438 -19.63 -13.78 -37.82
C PHE A 438 -20.67 -13.09 -36.90
N LYS A 439 -21.47 -13.91 -36.21
CA LYS A 439 -22.32 -13.51 -35.09
C LYS A 439 -21.77 -14.06 -33.79
N LEU A 440 -21.78 -13.20 -32.78
CA LEU A 440 -21.27 -13.47 -31.45
C LEU A 440 -22.33 -13.05 -30.43
N GLU A 441 -22.55 -13.89 -29.43
CA GLU A 441 -23.50 -13.69 -28.33
C GLU A 441 -22.81 -14.05 -27.01
N TYR A 442 -23.30 -13.55 -25.88
CA TYR A 442 -22.88 -14.04 -24.56
C TYR A 442 -23.54 -15.40 -24.28
N ALA A 443 -22.78 -16.37 -23.76
CA ALA A 443 -23.25 -17.74 -23.63
C ALA A 443 -24.20 -17.96 -22.44
N TYR A 444 -24.16 -17.09 -21.42
CA TYR A 444 -25.04 -17.13 -20.26
C TYR A 444 -26.48 -16.70 -20.57
N ASP A 445 -26.68 -15.54 -21.22
CA ASP A 445 -27.99 -14.89 -21.40
C ASP A 445 -28.42 -14.70 -22.88
N GLY A 446 -27.55 -15.04 -23.84
CA GLY A 446 -27.83 -14.88 -25.28
C GLY A 446 -27.86 -13.42 -25.75
N ALA A 447 -27.34 -12.48 -24.97
CA ALA A 447 -27.25 -11.08 -25.39
C ALA A 447 -26.28 -10.94 -26.59
N PRO A 448 -26.59 -10.15 -27.63
CA PRO A 448 -25.73 -10.03 -28.80
C PRO A 448 -24.48 -9.21 -28.49
N PHE A 449 -23.30 -9.77 -28.80
CA PHE A 449 -22.01 -9.11 -28.67
C PHE A 449 -21.81 -8.17 -29.88
N ASN A 450 -22.09 -6.88 -29.68
CA ASN A 450 -22.03 -5.82 -30.69
C ASN A 450 -21.00 -4.74 -30.33
N ASP A 451 -20.87 -3.71 -31.17
CA ASP A 451 -19.92 -2.59 -31.00
C ASP A 451 -20.23 -1.63 -29.84
N SER A 452 -21.37 -1.78 -29.15
CA SER A 452 -21.70 -0.92 -28.02
C SER A 452 -20.68 -1.06 -26.88
N GLY A 453 -20.37 0.06 -26.24
CA GLY A 453 -19.37 0.13 -25.16
C GLY A 453 -17.90 0.07 -25.62
N GLY A 454 -17.62 0.01 -26.93
CA GLY A 454 -16.25 -0.02 -27.46
C GLY A 454 -15.64 -1.41 -27.54
N ARG A 455 -16.48 -2.46 -27.49
CA ARG A 455 -16.10 -3.86 -27.71
C ARG A 455 -15.47 -4.08 -29.07
N LYS A 456 -14.66 -5.13 -29.20
CA LYS A 456 -14.00 -5.53 -30.45
C LYS A 456 -14.07 -7.03 -30.65
N VAL A 457 -14.00 -7.46 -31.91
CA VAL A 457 -13.81 -8.86 -32.31
C VAL A 457 -12.62 -8.92 -33.24
N TYR A 458 -11.81 -9.96 -33.13
CA TYR A 458 -10.67 -10.23 -34.01
C TYR A 458 -10.96 -11.46 -34.85
N ILE A 459 -10.85 -11.33 -36.17
CA ILE A 459 -11.02 -12.43 -37.14
C ILE A 459 -9.68 -12.65 -37.84
N ALA A 460 -9.19 -13.89 -37.86
CA ALA A 460 -7.87 -14.24 -38.40
C ALA A 460 -6.68 -13.40 -37.85
N GLY A 461 -6.84 -12.78 -36.67
CA GLY A 461 -5.86 -11.86 -36.07
C GLY A 461 -6.04 -10.37 -36.41
N GLU A 462 -6.96 -10.01 -37.30
CA GLU A 462 -7.25 -8.62 -37.69
C GLU A 462 -8.52 -8.10 -37.00
N GLU A 463 -8.56 -6.80 -36.65
CA GLU A 463 -9.70 -6.20 -35.95
C GLU A 463 -10.91 -6.07 -36.89
N ALA A 464 -12.04 -6.67 -36.48
CA ALA A 464 -13.26 -6.72 -37.27
C ALA A 464 -14.09 -5.44 -37.11
N THR A 465 -14.76 -5.04 -38.19
CA THR A 465 -15.76 -3.97 -38.21
C THR A 465 -17.15 -4.56 -37.93
N TYR A 466 -17.91 -3.97 -37.02
CA TYR A 466 -19.31 -4.35 -36.84
C TYR A 466 -20.19 -3.75 -37.96
N SER A 467 -21.19 -4.51 -38.41
CA SER A 467 -22.19 -4.07 -39.38
C SER A 467 -23.49 -3.66 -38.66
N THR A 468 -24.66 -4.05 -39.16
CA THR A 468 -25.93 -3.89 -38.45
C THR A 468 -26.27 -5.07 -37.55
N SER A 469 -25.63 -6.23 -37.74
CA SER A 469 -25.92 -7.46 -36.95
C SER A 469 -24.81 -8.53 -36.93
N GLU A 470 -23.65 -8.23 -37.54
CA GLU A 470 -22.55 -9.19 -37.78
C GLU A 470 -21.21 -8.45 -37.76
N TRP A 471 -20.18 -9.06 -37.17
CA TRP A 471 -18.78 -8.60 -37.27
C TRP A 471 -18.14 -9.10 -38.56
N TYR A 472 -17.33 -8.29 -39.23
CA TYR A 472 -16.64 -8.70 -40.46
C TYR A 472 -15.24 -8.11 -40.63
N ILE A 473 -14.40 -8.81 -41.41
CA ILE A 473 -13.16 -8.27 -41.98
C ILE A 473 -13.24 -8.22 -43.51
N GLU A 474 -12.51 -7.30 -44.13
CA GLU A 474 -12.38 -7.19 -45.59
C GLU A 474 -11.11 -7.88 -46.07
N ILE A 475 -11.25 -8.89 -46.94
CA ILE A 475 -10.15 -9.72 -47.42
C ILE A 475 -9.98 -9.52 -48.93
N THR A 476 -8.74 -9.43 -49.38
CA THR A 476 -8.37 -9.47 -50.80
C THR A 476 -7.08 -10.25 -51.00
N SER A 477 -6.85 -10.74 -52.23
CA SER A 477 -5.57 -11.30 -52.64
C SER A 477 -5.21 -10.90 -54.07
N PRO A 478 -3.99 -10.39 -54.35
CA PRO A 478 -3.53 -10.10 -55.71
C PRO A 478 -3.10 -11.37 -56.48
N VAL A 479 -3.09 -12.53 -55.81
CA VAL A 479 -2.67 -13.83 -56.34
C VAL A 479 -3.69 -14.92 -56.01
N THR A 480 -3.73 -15.95 -56.84
CA THR A 480 -4.62 -17.10 -56.71
C THR A 480 -4.28 -17.91 -55.45
N VAL A 481 -5.19 -17.94 -54.46
CA VAL A 481 -4.96 -18.54 -53.14
C VAL A 481 -6.29 -18.72 -52.37
N GLU A 482 -6.35 -19.70 -51.48
CA GLU A 482 -7.41 -19.80 -50.48
C GLU A 482 -7.04 -19.00 -49.23
N LYS A 483 -7.99 -18.22 -48.71
CA LYS A 483 -7.87 -17.47 -47.45
C LYS A 483 -8.86 -18.06 -46.45
N THR A 484 -8.37 -18.44 -45.28
CA THR A 484 -9.17 -18.97 -44.16
C THR A 484 -9.22 -17.96 -43.01
N GLY A 485 -10.33 -17.95 -42.26
CA GLY A 485 -10.47 -17.12 -41.06
C GLY A 485 -11.57 -17.62 -40.12
N SER A 486 -11.28 -17.60 -38.83
CA SER A 486 -12.21 -17.80 -37.71
C SER A 486 -12.15 -16.58 -36.79
N VAL A 487 -13.05 -16.49 -35.81
CA VAL A 487 -12.83 -15.61 -34.66
C VAL A 487 -11.58 -16.09 -33.92
N THR A 488 -10.67 -15.17 -33.59
CA THR A 488 -9.38 -15.44 -32.92
C THR A 488 -9.23 -14.72 -31.59
N GLY A 489 -10.12 -13.78 -31.27
CA GLY A 489 -10.09 -12.99 -30.05
C GLY A 489 -11.30 -12.06 -29.96
N VAL A 490 -11.59 -11.55 -28.77
CA VAL A 490 -12.55 -10.49 -28.49
C VAL A 490 -11.98 -9.57 -27.41
N ASP A 491 -12.46 -8.33 -27.37
CA ASP A 491 -12.19 -7.37 -26.30
C ASP A 491 -13.52 -6.86 -25.77
N ASP A 492 -13.75 -6.97 -24.47
CA ASP A 492 -14.98 -6.57 -23.80
C ASP A 492 -14.68 -5.62 -22.62
N PRO A 493 -14.48 -4.33 -22.88
CA PRO A 493 -14.25 -3.34 -21.84
C PRO A 493 -15.49 -3.03 -20.98
N VAL A 494 -16.60 -3.75 -21.17
CA VAL A 494 -17.85 -3.58 -20.40
C VAL A 494 -18.05 -4.68 -19.36
N LEU A 495 -17.75 -5.95 -19.70
CA LEU A 495 -17.94 -7.11 -18.81
C LEU A 495 -16.71 -8.03 -18.71
N GLY A 496 -15.55 -7.65 -19.26
CA GLY A 496 -14.30 -8.42 -19.15
C GLY A 496 -14.27 -9.78 -19.84
N ILE A 497 -15.34 -10.19 -20.54
CA ILE A 497 -15.46 -11.52 -21.14
C ILE A 497 -14.60 -11.62 -22.40
N THR A 498 -13.58 -12.47 -22.32
CA THR A 498 -12.57 -12.75 -23.35
C THR A 498 -12.45 -14.24 -23.69
N ALA A 499 -13.07 -15.13 -22.90
CA ALA A 499 -13.21 -16.55 -23.21
C ALA A 499 -14.15 -16.74 -24.41
N ILE A 500 -13.75 -17.58 -25.38
CA ILE A 500 -14.47 -17.77 -26.64
C ILE A 500 -14.85 -19.24 -26.85
N ILE A 501 -16.10 -19.48 -27.24
CA ILE A 501 -16.59 -20.79 -27.69
C ILE A 501 -16.98 -20.67 -29.17
N ASP A 502 -16.04 -20.96 -30.06
CA ASP A 502 -16.31 -21.01 -31.50
C ASP A 502 -17.04 -22.32 -31.86
N ARG A 503 -18.33 -22.21 -32.23
CA ARG A 503 -19.13 -23.33 -32.76
C ARG A 503 -19.22 -23.35 -34.29
N VAL A 504 -18.62 -22.37 -34.98
CA VAL A 504 -18.66 -22.21 -36.44
C VAL A 504 -17.38 -22.74 -37.06
N GLY A 505 -16.23 -22.41 -36.46
CA GLY A 505 -14.91 -22.74 -37.00
C GLY A 505 -14.50 -21.83 -38.16
N PRO A 506 -13.39 -22.18 -38.85
CA PRO A 506 -12.86 -21.37 -39.94
C PRO A 506 -13.73 -21.41 -41.19
N LEU A 507 -14.05 -20.22 -41.70
CA LEU A 507 -14.60 -20.01 -43.04
C LEU A 507 -13.45 -19.91 -44.06
N SER A 508 -13.71 -20.14 -45.34
CA SER A 508 -12.72 -19.90 -46.41
C SER A 508 -13.29 -19.19 -47.64
N ILE A 509 -12.41 -18.49 -48.35
CA ILE A 509 -12.67 -17.76 -49.61
C ILE A 509 -11.52 -18.08 -50.57
N ILE A 510 -11.84 -18.57 -51.77
CA ILE A 510 -10.85 -18.84 -52.82
C ILE A 510 -10.75 -17.60 -53.72
N PHE A 511 -9.59 -16.95 -53.75
CA PHE A 511 -9.28 -15.94 -54.76
C PHE A 511 -8.68 -16.63 -55.98
N ASP A 512 -9.21 -16.34 -57.17
CA ASP A 512 -8.89 -17.11 -58.39
C ASP A 512 -8.92 -16.25 -59.66
N ARG A 513 -8.51 -16.87 -60.77
CA ARG A 513 -8.63 -16.36 -62.14
C ARG A 513 -8.55 -17.51 -63.14
N VAL A 514 -9.00 -17.29 -64.37
CA VAL A 514 -8.83 -18.29 -65.44
C VAL A 514 -7.45 -18.14 -66.11
N LEU A 515 -6.74 -19.25 -66.33
CA LEU A 515 -5.53 -19.30 -67.14
C LEU A 515 -5.84 -19.90 -68.51
N PHE A 516 -5.64 -19.11 -69.56
CA PHE A 516 -5.72 -19.52 -70.96
C PHE A 516 -4.33 -19.86 -71.52
N GLU A 517 -4.12 -21.12 -71.89
CA GLU A 517 -2.94 -21.58 -72.64
C GLU A 517 -3.20 -21.45 -74.15
N VAL A 518 -2.78 -20.33 -74.75
CA VAL A 518 -2.80 -20.11 -76.19
C VAL A 518 -1.48 -20.55 -76.82
N SER A 519 -1.55 -21.32 -77.91
CA SER A 519 -0.41 -21.89 -78.65
C SER A 519 -0.67 -21.90 -80.15
N ALA A 520 0.38 -22.01 -80.97
CA ALA A 520 0.29 -22.06 -82.44
C ALA A 520 1.13 -23.21 -83.02
N ASP A 521 0.62 -23.85 -84.07
CA ASP A 521 1.27 -25.04 -84.67
C ASP A 521 2.60 -24.72 -85.40
N LYS A 522 2.83 -23.44 -85.75
CA LYS A 522 4.09 -22.94 -86.34
C LYS A 522 4.37 -21.51 -85.88
N ALA A 523 5.61 -21.23 -85.48
CA ALA A 523 6.04 -19.91 -85.02
C ALA A 523 6.33 -18.91 -86.16
N ARG A 524 6.68 -19.39 -87.37
CA ARG A 524 6.89 -18.53 -88.56
C ARG A 524 6.32 -19.17 -89.82
N ILE A 525 5.70 -18.33 -90.66
CA ILE A 525 5.08 -18.69 -91.94
C ILE A 525 5.32 -17.59 -92.97
N GLU A 526 5.32 -17.97 -94.24
CA GLU A 526 5.37 -17.04 -95.37
C GLU A 526 4.07 -16.22 -95.45
N VAL A 527 4.17 -14.94 -95.84
CA VAL A 527 3.00 -14.08 -96.08
C VAL A 527 2.01 -14.72 -97.08
N GLY A 528 0.71 -14.48 -96.88
CA GLY A 528 -0.37 -15.07 -97.68
C GLY A 528 -0.69 -16.54 -97.34
N LYS A 529 -0.47 -16.97 -96.09
CA LYS A 529 -0.82 -18.32 -95.58
C LYS A 529 -1.48 -18.25 -94.21
N ASN A 530 -2.29 -19.26 -93.89
CA ASN A 530 -3.01 -19.35 -92.63
C ASN A 530 -2.18 -19.99 -91.50
N ALA A 531 -2.25 -19.40 -90.31
CA ALA A 531 -1.83 -19.98 -89.04
C ALA A 531 -2.92 -20.88 -88.42
N THR A 532 -2.52 -21.76 -87.50
CA THR A 532 -3.45 -22.57 -86.68
C THR A 532 -3.16 -22.30 -85.21
N ILE A 533 -4.17 -21.84 -84.49
CA ILE A 533 -4.10 -21.44 -83.07
C ILE A 533 -4.94 -22.41 -82.23
N ARG A 534 -4.43 -22.81 -81.07
CA ARG A 534 -5.09 -23.69 -80.10
C ARG A 534 -5.16 -23.00 -78.74
N VAL A 535 -6.25 -23.21 -78.02
CA VAL A 535 -6.48 -22.66 -76.68
C VAL A 535 -6.88 -23.79 -75.73
N LYS A 536 -6.31 -23.84 -74.53
CA LYS A 536 -6.90 -24.53 -73.38
C LYS A 536 -7.22 -23.51 -72.29
N ALA A 537 -8.17 -23.82 -71.42
CA ALA A 537 -8.60 -22.93 -70.34
C ALA A 537 -8.94 -23.72 -69.08
N TYR A 538 -8.44 -23.25 -67.93
CA TYR A 538 -8.74 -23.83 -66.62
C TYR A 538 -8.65 -22.76 -65.53
N TYR A 539 -9.36 -22.95 -64.43
CA TYR A 539 -9.24 -22.09 -63.25
C TYR A 539 -7.84 -22.28 -62.64
N GLU A 540 -7.17 -21.19 -62.27
CA GLU A 540 -5.76 -21.26 -61.88
C GLU A 540 -5.56 -21.94 -60.52
N PHE A 541 -6.52 -21.85 -59.60
CA PHE A 541 -6.43 -22.45 -58.26
C PHE A 541 -6.39 -23.99 -58.30
N ASP A 542 -7.47 -24.62 -58.75
CA ASP A 542 -7.65 -26.08 -58.68
C ASP A 542 -7.45 -26.81 -60.02
N LYS A 543 -7.04 -26.08 -61.07
CA LYS A 543 -6.80 -26.58 -62.43
C LYS A 543 -8.01 -27.29 -63.08
N LYS A 544 -9.23 -27.09 -62.55
CA LYS A 544 -10.44 -27.65 -63.16
C LYS A 544 -10.72 -26.94 -64.50
N PRO A 545 -11.28 -27.63 -65.51
CA PRO A 545 -11.60 -27.01 -66.81
C PRO A 545 -12.53 -25.81 -66.66
N PHE A 546 -12.23 -24.74 -67.41
CA PHE A 546 -13.03 -23.51 -67.49
C PHE A 546 -14.43 -23.78 -68.06
N VAL A 547 -15.45 -23.13 -67.51
CA VAL A 547 -16.87 -23.28 -67.92
C VAL A 547 -17.42 -21.93 -68.39
N GLY A 548 -17.22 -21.62 -69.67
CA GLY A 548 -17.58 -20.33 -70.25
C GLY A 548 -17.19 -20.19 -71.71
N THR A 549 -17.16 -18.94 -72.20
CA THR A 549 -16.70 -18.60 -73.57
C THR A 549 -15.53 -17.61 -73.54
N TYR A 550 -14.80 -17.45 -74.66
CA TYR A 550 -13.65 -16.55 -74.76
C TYR A 550 -13.49 -15.96 -76.17
N GLN A 551 -12.77 -14.85 -76.28
CA GLN A 551 -12.44 -14.19 -77.55
C GLN A 551 -10.94 -13.92 -77.67
N LEU A 552 -10.35 -14.18 -78.85
CA LEU A 552 -8.97 -13.83 -79.17
C LEU A 552 -8.86 -12.38 -79.67
N ASN A 553 -7.69 -11.76 -79.44
CA ASN A 553 -7.37 -10.38 -79.86
C ASN A 553 -7.37 -10.16 -81.39
N GLU A 554 -7.18 -11.23 -82.15
CA GLU A 554 -7.16 -11.23 -83.62
C GLU A 554 -7.84 -12.51 -84.12
N TYR A 555 -8.75 -12.36 -85.07
CA TYR A 555 -9.48 -13.47 -85.70
C TYR A 555 -8.88 -13.85 -87.06
N LYS A 556 -8.09 -12.97 -87.68
CA LYS A 556 -7.42 -13.24 -88.95
C LYS A 556 -6.15 -14.06 -88.72
N THR A 557 -6.12 -15.24 -89.31
CA THR A 557 -4.97 -16.14 -89.32
C THR A 557 -4.04 -15.97 -90.53
N GLU A 558 -4.29 -14.99 -91.41
CA GLU A 558 -3.56 -14.75 -92.67
C GLU A 558 -3.27 -13.27 -92.90
N PHE A 559 -2.03 -12.95 -93.34
CA PHE A 559 -1.61 -11.59 -93.70
C PHE A 559 -0.65 -11.59 -94.90
N ASN A 560 -0.82 -10.60 -95.79
CA ASN A 560 -0.04 -10.44 -97.04
C ASN A 560 1.22 -9.58 -96.89
N GLU A 561 1.40 -8.92 -95.74
CA GLU A 561 2.57 -8.09 -95.41
C GLU A 561 3.34 -8.70 -94.24
N PRO A 562 4.66 -8.47 -94.12
CA PRO A 562 5.44 -9.01 -93.02
C PRO A 562 5.02 -8.37 -91.69
N LYS A 563 4.54 -9.17 -90.74
CA LYS A 563 4.16 -8.73 -89.41
C LYS A 563 4.23 -9.86 -88.39
N VAL A 564 4.56 -9.51 -87.15
CA VAL A 564 4.44 -10.40 -86.00
C VAL A 564 3.03 -10.27 -85.43
N VAL A 565 2.34 -11.38 -85.21
CA VAL A 565 1.02 -11.43 -84.55
C VAL A 565 1.14 -12.21 -83.27
N ASN A 566 0.74 -11.57 -82.18
CA ASN A 566 0.59 -12.18 -80.88
C ASN A 566 -0.88 -12.56 -80.71
N TYR A 567 -1.20 -13.85 -80.68
CA TYR A 567 -2.55 -14.35 -80.38
C TYR A 567 -2.69 -14.61 -78.88
N TYR A 568 -3.67 -13.99 -78.25
CA TYR A 568 -4.01 -14.11 -76.83
C TYR A 568 -5.50 -13.82 -76.60
N VAL A 569 -6.07 -14.27 -75.49
CA VAL A 569 -7.45 -13.98 -75.11
C VAL A 569 -7.59 -12.54 -74.62
N ILE A 570 -8.63 -11.82 -75.05
CA ILE A 570 -8.93 -10.43 -74.66
C ILE A 570 -10.18 -10.28 -73.79
N SER A 571 -11.06 -11.28 -73.81
CA SER A 571 -12.25 -11.32 -72.98
C SER A 571 -12.69 -12.77 -72.79
N MET A 572 -13.37 -13.00 -71.66
CA MET A 572 -14.08 -14.24 -71.37
C MET A 572 -15.43 -13.93 -70.75
N ASP A 573 -16.28 -14.94 -70.72
CA ASP A 573 -17.58 -14.95 -70.05
C ASP A 573 -17.64 -16.26 -69.26
N GLU A 574 -17.52 -16.18 -67.93
CA GLU A 574 -17.42 -17.31 -67.01
C GLU A 574 -18.75 -17.52 -66.30
N THR A 575 -19.27 -18.76 -66.34
CA THR A 575 -20.70 -19.02 -66.06
C THR A 575 -20.97 -19.83 -64.79
N LYS A 576 -19.94 -20.16 -64.01
CA LYS A 576 -20.03 -21.08 -62.87
C LYS A 576 -19.75 -20.42 -61.52
N TYR A 577 -18.82 -19.47 -61.50
CA TYR A 577 -18.37 -18.70 -60.35
C TYR A 577 -18.48 -17.19 -60.60
N GLY A 578 -18.66 -16.74 -61.85
CA GLY A 578 -18.81 -15.33 -62.19
C GLY A 578 -17.49 -14.57 -62.27
N LEU A 579 -16.36 -15.29 -62.37
CA LEU A 579 -15.03 -14.70 -62.46
C LEU A 579 -14.89 -13.83 -63.72
N THR A 580 -14.26 -12.67 -63.58
CA THR A 580 -13.90 -11.76 -64.69
C THR A 580 -12.38 -11.65 -64.87
N ALA A 581 -11.60 -12.02 -63.85
CA ALA A 581 -10.15 -12.03 -63.89
C ALA A 581 -9.62 -13.25 -64.66
N PHE A 582 -8.73 -13.00 -65.62
CA PHE A 582 -8.01 -14.04 -66.33
C PHE A 582 -6.60 -13.60 -66.69
N ILE A 583 -5.80 -14.56 -67.15
CA ILE A 583 -4.52 -14.34 -67.80
C ILE A 583 -4.43 -15.25 -69.03
N SER A 584 -3.83 -14.75 -70.11
CA SER A 584 -3.57 -15.53 -71.32
C SER A 584 -2.06 -15.64 -71.53
N THR A 585 -1.58 -16.83 -71.90
CA THR A 585 -0.31 -16.93 -72.62
C THR A 585 -0.46 -16.34 -74.02
N THR A 586 0.65 -16.03 -74.66
CA THR A 586 0.69 -15.47 -76.01
C THR A 586 1.29 -16.49 -76.98
N ALA A 587 0.59 -16.77 -78.07
CA ALA A 587 1.14 -17.49 -79.22
C ALA A 587 1.62 -16.49 -80.27
N THR A 588 2.93 -16.31 -80.39
CA THR A 588 3.54 -15.44 -81.40
C THR A 588 3.70 -16.18 -82.73
N VAL A 589 3.17 -15.59 -83.81
CA VAL A 589 3.31 -16.06 -85.19
C VAL A 589 3.88 -14.95 -86.06
N HIS A 590 5.00 -15.24 -86.71
CA HIS A 590 5.67 -14.34 -87.65
C HIS A 590 5.19 -14.62 -89.07
N PHE A 591 4.55 -13.64 -89.72
CA PHE A 591 4.25 -13.64 -91.15
C PHE A 591 5.37 -12.90 -91.87
N ASP A 592 6.01 -13.47 -92.90
CA ASP A 592 7.35 -12.99 -93.27
C ASP A 592 7.78 -12.99 -94.75
N LYS A 593 8.85 -12.20 -94.99
CA LYS A 593 9.70 -12.15 -96.20
C LYS A 593 11.18 -11.96 -95.79
N LEU A 594 12.12 -11.96 -96.73
CA LEU A 594 13.55 -11.80 -96.49
C LEU A 594 14.07 -10.39 -96.84
N LYS A 595 15.09 -9.90 -96.14
CA LYS A 595 15.68 -8.56 -96.36
C LYS A 595 17.17 -8.53 -96.01
N ILE A 596 17.94 -7.59 -96.57
CA ILE A 596 19.29 -7.26 -96.07
C ILE A 596 19.13 -6.25 -94.93
N SER A 597 19.60 -6.59 -93.72
CA SER A 597 19.52 -5.68 -92.56
C SER A 597 20.72 -4.77 -92.42
N TRP A 598 21.88 -5.29 -92.79
CA TRP A 598 23.18 -4.75 -92.40
C TRP A 598 24.21 -5.07 -93.46
N TYR A 599 25.22 -4.22 -93.49
CA TYR A 599 26.48 -4.40 -94.18
C TYR A 599 27.57 -3.70 -93.36
N GLU A 600 28.82 -4.01 -93.66
CA GLU A 600 30.00 -3.28 -93.19
C GLU A 600 30.89 -2.99 -94.39
N VAL A 601 31.52 -1.81 -94.38
CA VAL A 601 32.60 -1.48 -95.30
C VAL A 601 33.86 -1.29 -94.48
N ASN A 602 34.84 -2.16 -94.69
CA ASN A 602 36.15 -1.93 -94.12
C ASN A 602 36.99 -1.07 -95.08
N ASN A 603 36.85 0.25 -94.96
CA ASN A 603 37.66 1.25 -95.70
C ASN A 603 39.18 1.13 -95.48
N ASN A 604 39.65 0.25 -94.59
CA ASN A 604 41.07 -0.02 -94.37
C ASN A 604 41.53 -1.35 -95.00
N LEU A 605 40.62 -2.18 -95.55
CA LEU A 605 40.91 -3.54 -96.03
C LEU A 605 40.19 -3.96 -97.33
N GLY A 606 39.28 -3.15 -97.89
CA GLY A 606 38.64 -3.46 -99.17
C GLY A 606 37.69 -4.66 -99.13
N ASN A 607 36.74 -4.68 -98.20
CA ASN A 607 35.67 -5.69 -98.23
C ASN A 607 34.31 -5.21 -97.71
N VAL A 608 33.26 -5.78 -98.30
CA VAL A 608 31.87 -5.65 -97.86
C VAL A 608 31.40 -6.99 -97.32
N ARG A 609 30.94 -6.97 -96.07
CA ARG A 609 30.10 -8.03 -95.50
C ARG A 609 28.67 -7.55 -95.44
N PHE A 610 27.71 -8.46 -95.47
CA PHE A 610 26.28 -8.16 -95.36
C PHE A 610 25.53 -9.26 -94.61
N ARG A 611 24.32 -8.94 -94.13
CA ARG A 611 23.48 -9.87 -93.37
C ARG A 611 22.05 -9.93 -93.91
N VAL A 612 21.55 -11.14 -94.12
CA VAL A 612 20.14 -11.42 -94.45
C VAL A 612 19.35 -11.71 -93.19
N ILE A 613 18.17 -11.13 -93.12
CA ILE A 613 17.19 -11.29 -92.05
C ILE A 613 15.82 -11.69 -92.61
N TYR A 614 14.98 -12.17 -91.71
CA TYR A 614 13.53 -12.10 -91.86
C TYR A 614 13.05 -10.66 -91.59
N ALA A 615 12.07 -10.18 -92.36
CA ALA A 615 11.63 -8.79 -92.34
C ALA A 615 10.68 -8.46 -91.17
N SER A 616 9.98 -9.44 -90.59
CA SER A 616 9.02 -9.17 -89.50
C SER A 616 9.70 -8.82 -88.16
N ASP A 617 10.91 -9.32 -87.91
CA ASP A 617 11.60 -9.21 -86.61
C ASP A 617 13.11 -8.96 -86.69
N GLY A 618 13.71 -8.91 -87.89
CA GLY A 618 15.14 -8.69 -88.05
C GLY A 618 16.03 -9.85 -87.62
N THR A 619 15.47 -11.04 -87.34
CA THR A 619 16.27 -12.22 -86.99
C THR A 619 17.00 -12.78 -88.23
N PRO A 620 18.22 -13.33 -88.10
CA PRO A 620 18.98 -13.79 -89.27
C PRO A 620 18.41 -15.08 -89.87
N ILE A 621 18.59 -15.27 -91.18
CA ILE A 621 18.27 -16.57 -91.78
C ILE A 621 19.39 -17.57 -91.52
N SER A 622 19.04 -18.78 -91.09
CA SER A 622 20.00 -19.87 -90.84
C SER A 622 20.26 -20.64 -92.13
N GLY A 623 21.06 -20.06 -93.02
CA GLY A 623 21.34 -20.57 -94.36
C GLY A 623 20.31 -20.15 -95.43
N GLY A 624 20.83 -19.73 -96.58
CA GLY A 624 20.05 -19.28 -97.74
C GLY A 624 20.93 -18.74 -98.87
N ALA A 625 20.38 -17.93 -99.77
CA ALA A 625 21.12 -17.35 -100.90
C ALA A 625 20.74 -15.89 -101.21
N VAL A 626 21.70 -15.12 -101.76
CA VAL A 626 21.64 -13.68 -102.05
C VAL A 626 22.33 -13.38 -103.38
N ASN A 627 21.80 -12.45 -104.17
CA ASN A 627 22.44 -11.91 -105.37
C ASN A 627 23.16 -10.59 -105.05
N VAL A 628 24.25 -10.30 -105.75
CA VAL A 628 25.09 -9.10 -105.58
C VAL A 628 25.11 -8.29 -106.87
N GLY A 629 25.19 -6.96 -106.78
CA GLY A 629 25.30 -6.08 -107.94
C GLY A 629 26.10 -4.81 -107.65
N GLY A 630 26.97 -4.43 -108.59
CA GLY A 630 27.84 -3.25 -108.51
C GLY A 630 29.34 -3.52 -108.31
N VAL A 631 29.75 -4.79 -108.21
CA VAL A 631 31.17 -5.21 -108.18
C VAL A 631 31.40 -6.25 -109.28
N PHE A 632 32.57 -6.20 -109.94
CA PHE A 632 32.86 -7.02 -111.10
C PHE A 632 33.12 -8.49 -110.72
N GLY A 633 32.45 -9.43 -111.40
CA GLY A 633 32.74 -10.88 -111.28
C GLY A 633 31.97 -11.68 -110.22
N VAL A 634 31.11 -11.06 -109.41
CA VAL A 634 30.30 -11.74 -108.37
C VAL A 634 28.80 -11.60 -108.68
N SER A 635 28.04 -12.70 -108.57
CA SER A 635 26.61 -12.74 -108.95
C SER A 635 25.66 -13.30 -107.88
N THR A 636 26.02 -14.42 -107.24
CA THR A 636 25.24 -15.04 -106.14
C THR A 636 26.17 -15.55 -105.04
N ILE A 637 25.79 -15.32 -103.79
CA ILE A 637 26.47 -15.75 -102.56
C ILE A 637 25.49 -16.55 -101.70
N THR A 638 25.92 -17.69 -101.17
CA THR A 638 25.22 -18.41 -100.10
C THR A 638 25.54 -17.76 -98.75
N VAL A 639 24.55 -17.62 -97.88
CA VAL A 639 24.76 -17.12 -96.52
C VAL A 639 24.88 -18.24 -95.49
N ASP A 640 25.60 -17.97 -94.41
CA ASP A 640 25.87 -18.90 -93.32
C ASP A 640 24.69 -19.06 -92.33
N SER A 641 24.94 -19.76 -91.22
CA SER A 641 23.99 -19.98 -90.12
C SER A 641 23.54 -18.69 -89.42
N ASP A 642 24.33 -17.63 -89.53
CA ASP A 642 24.14 -16.35 -88.89
C ASP A 642 23.64 -15.29 -89.88
N GLY A 643 23.25 -15.72 -91.09
CA GLY A 643 22.70 -14.90 -92.16
C GLY A 643 23.74 -14.06 -92.90
N PHE A 644 25.04 -14.22 -92.64
CA PHE A 644 26.07 -13.39 -93.26
C PHE A 644 26.54 -13.93 -94.62
N GLY A 645 26.89 -12.98 -95.50
CA GLY A 645 27.68 -13.20 -96.70
C GLY A 645 28.68 -12.05 -96.89
N GLY A 646 29.57 -12.14 -97.87
CA GLY A 646 30.53 -11.06 -98.13
C GLY A 646 31.42 -11.29 -99.34
N PHE A 647 32.02 -10.20 -99.82
CA PHE A 647 32.89 -10.11 -100.98
C PHE A 647 33.92 -8.98 -100.77
N SER A 648 35.00 -8.99 -101.54
CA SER A 648 36.01 -7.92 -101.53
C SER A 648 35.76 -6.89 -102.63
N PHE A 649 36.34 -5.71 -102.46
CA PHE A 649 36.44 -4.63 -103.46
C PHE A 649 37.77 -3.91 -103.22
N ASP A 650 38.52 -3.53 -104.25
CA ASP A 650 39.91 -3.07 -104.09
C ASP A 650 40.10 -1.54 -104.25
N GLU A 651 41.34 -1.06 -104.26
CA GLU A 651 41.62 0.36 -104.46
C GLU A 651 41.20 0.86 -105.86
N ASN A 652 41.13 0.00 -106.89
CA ASN A 652 40.58 0.37 -108.21
C ASN A 652 39.05 0.57 -108.14
N ASP A 653 38.34 -0.24 -107.34
CA ASP A 653 36.91 -0.03 -107.06
C ASP A 653 36.68 1.29 -106.31
N ILE A 654 37.60 1.73 -105.44
CA ILE A 654 37.51 3.02 -104.72
C ILE A 654 37.87 4.20 -105.64
N GLU A 655 38.98 4.14 -106.37
CA GLU A 655 39.44 5.22 -107.27
C GLU A 655 38.51 5.43 -108.47
N SER A 656 37.74 4.41 -108.87
CA SER A 656 36.68 4.55 -109.88
C SER A 656 35.40 5.26 -109.38
N GLY A 657 35.41 5.76 -108.14
CA GLY A 657 34.38 6.67 -107.61
C GLY A 657 33.18 5.97 -106.96
N ILE A 658 33.33 4.72 -106.52
CA ILE A 658 32.26 3.95 -105.89
C ILE A 658 32.14 4.31 -104.40
N PHE A 659 31.01 4.92 -104.03
CA PHE A 659 30.67 5.22 -102.63
C PHE A 659 29.63 4.23 -102.03
N TYR A 660 29.02 3.34 -102.83
CA TYR A 660 27.92 2.43 -102.43
C TYR A 660 27.87 1.13 -103.28
N VAL A 661 27.34 0.02 -102.74
CA VAL A 661 27.20 -1.31 -103.41
C VAL A 661 25.82 -1.96 -103.11
N THR A 662 25.30 -2.87 -103.96
CA THR A 662 23.88 -3.33 -103.95
C THR A 662 23.68 -4.86 -103.80
N LEU A 663 22.59 -5.30 -103.15
CA LEU A 663 22.34 -6.70 -102.69
C LEU A 663 20.86 -7.14 -102.73
N SER A 664 20.52 -8.44 -102.88
CA SER A 664 19.11 -8.95 -102.93
C SER A 664 18.93 -10.45 -102.54
N PRO A 665 18.17 -10.83 -101.48
CA PRO A 665 17.96 -12.23 -101.06
C PRO A 665 17.07 -13.11 -101.98
N LYS A 666 17.09 -14.44 -101.77
CA LYS A 666 16.37 -15.43 -102.60
C LYS A 666 15.45 -16.42 -101.85
N TYR A 667 15.93 -17.12 -100.82
CA TYR A 667 15.14 -18.04 -99.97
C TYR A 667 15.88 -18.42 -98.68
N ASP A 668 15.15 -18.96 -97.69
CA ASP A 668 15.71 -19.56 -96.46
C ASP A 668 15.48 -21.09 -96.37
N ASN A 669 16.30 -21.78 -95.57
CA ASN A 669 16.27 -23.24 -95.41
C ASN A 669 15.41 -23.78 -94.25
N LYS A 670 15.01 -22.96 -93.28
CA LYS A 670 14.42 -23.37 -91.99
C LYS A 670 12.89 -23.26 -91.97
N TRP A 671 12.34 -22.20 -92.56
CA TRP A 671 10.90 -21.95 -92.68
C TRP A 671 10.42 -21.93 -94.13
N ASN A 672 11.35 -21.90 -95.11
CA ASN A 672 11.09 -21.97 -96.56
C ASN A 672 10.24 -20.78 -97.08
N ILE A 673 10.62 -19.57 -96.66
CA ILE A 673 10.13 -18.27 -97.14
C ILE A 673 10.94 -17.84 -98.38
N ARG A 674 10.26 -17.23 -99.37
CA ARG A 674 10.80 -17.00 -100.73
C ARG A 674 10.60 -15.59 -101.30
N VAL A 675 10.07 -14.64 -100.52
CA VAL A 675 9.83 -13.23 -100.90
C VAL A 675 11.00 -12.35 -100.41
N SER A 676 11.45 -11.27 -101.12
CA SER A 676 12.68 -10.51 -100.75
C SER A 676 12.76 -8.99 -101.10
N GLU A 677 13.88 -8.30 -100.77
CA GLU A 677 14.12 -6.82 -100.85
C GLU A 677 15.63 -6.40 -101.09
N VAL A 678 16.00 -5.10 -101.32
CA VAL A 678 17.31 -4.59 -101.90
C VAL A 678 17.92 -3.35 -101.11
N THR A 679 19.27 -3.01 -101.06
CA THR A 679 19.91 -2.13 -99.96
C THR A 679 21.32 -1.39 -100.14
N GLN A 680 21.73 -0.29 -99.34
CA GLN A 680 23.01 0.59 -99.24
C GLN A 680 23.39 1.39 -97.84
N ILE A 681 24.47 2.25 -97.61
CA ILE A 681 25.63 2.27 -96.51
C ILE A 681 26.26 3.54 -95.65
N PRO A 682 26.75 3.50 -94.29
CA PRO A 682 27.65 4.51 -93.46
C PRO A 682 28.53 4.16 -92.09
N VAL A 683 29.42 5.03 -91.38
CA VAL A 683 30.35 4.75 -90.10
C VAL A 683 31.07 5.89 -89.12
N LYS A 684 31.54 5.66 -87.79
CA LYS A 684 32.70 6.22 -86.81
C LYS A 684 32.61 7.24 -85.49
N LYS A 685 33.47 7.22 -84.34
CA LYS A 685 33.67 8.24 -83.11
C LYS A 685 34.86 8.12 -81.95
N LEU A 686 34.98 8.92 -80.77
CA LEU A 686 36.12 9.10 -79.67
C LEU A 686 35.85 9.71 -78.13
N GLN A 687 36.80 9.89 -77.08
CA GLN A 687 36.64 10.42 -75.60
C GLN A 687 37.86 10.89 -74.55
N PHE A 688 37.71 11.24 -73.17
CA PHE A 688 38.62 12.08 -72.15
C PHE A 688 38.60 11.93 -70.48
N ASN A 689 39.47 12.54 -69.54
CA ASN A 689 39.52 12.47 -67.94
C ASN A 689 40.42 13.42 -66.90
N ILE A 690 40.48 13.29 -65.48
CA ILE A 690 41.09 14.25 -64.35
C ILE A 690 41.49 13.81 -62.78
N LYS A 691 42.24 14.56 -61.82
CA LYS A 691 42.59 14.27 -60.27
C LYS A 691 43.15 15.42 -59.20
N VAL A 692 43.40 15.23 -57.80
CA VAL A 692 43.79 16.21 -56.59
C VAL A 692 44.57 15.69 -55.22
N ASP A 693 45.26 16.48 -54.25
CA ASP A 693 46.02 16.15 -52.88
C ASP A 693 46.30 17.24 -51.66
N VAL A 694 46.97 17.01 -50.40
CA VAL A 694 47.14 17.87 -49.05
C VAL A 694 48.36 17.61 -47.93
N VAL A 695 48.73 18.44 -46.82
CA VAL A 695 49.92 18.31 -45.75
C VAL A 695 49.87 18.55 -44.14
N ASN A 696 50.17 19.70 -43.44
CA ASN A 696 50.40 19.80 -41.92
C ASN A 696 49.91 21.10 -41.14
N GLN A 697 50.30 21.34 -39.86
CA GLN A 697 49.66 22.34 -38.95
C GLN A 697 49.99 23.83 -39.22
N GLU A 698 50.95 24.16 -40.09
CA GLU A 698 51.17 25.54 -40.54
C GLU A 698 50.96 25.75 -42.06
N ASP A 699 50.81 24.71 -42.90
CA ASP A 699 50.62 24.82 -44.37
C ASP A 699 49.74 23.71 -45.03
N VAL A 700 49.05 24.04 -46.14
CA VAL A 700 48.05 23.22 -46.87
C VAL A 700 48.06 23.54 -48.39
N HIS A 701 48.02 22.53 -49.29
CA HIS A 701 48.08 22.67 -50.77
C HIS A 701 46.87 22.04 -51.53
N VAL A 702 46.68 22.31 -52.84
CA VAL A 702 45.63 21.76 -53.76
C VAL A 702 46.05 21.82 -55.26
N LYS A 703 45.72 20.82 -56.12
CA LYS A 703 46.05 20.78 -57.59
C LYS A 703 45.01 20.04 -58.50
N ILE A 704 44.99 20.27 -59.83
CA ILE A 704 44.09 19.66 -60.87
C ILE A 704 44.79 19.49 -62.26
N GLU A 705 44.61 18.39 -63.01
CA GLU A 705 45.21 18.14 -64.37
C GLU A 705 44.37 17.22 -65.32
N PRO A 706 44.31 17.45 -66.67
CA PRO A 706 43.63 16.61 -67.68
C PRO A 706 44.56 15.92 -68.72
N THR A 707 44.08 14.86 -69.41
CA THR A 707 44.98 13.93 -70.15
C THR A 707 45.19 14.15 -71.67
N TYR A 708 44.18 14.55 -72.47
CA TYR A 708 44.31 14.78 -73.92
C TYR A 708 43.15 15.64 -74.47
N SER A 709 43.29 16.53 -75.47
CA SER A 709 44.43 17.31 -75.98
C SER A 709 43.93 18.23 -77.13
N PRO A 710 44.38 19.49 -77.31
CA PRO A 710 45.01 20.40 -76.36
C PRO A 710 44.27 21.75 -76.18
N GLU A 711 43.15 22.00 -76.87
CA GLU A 711 42.54 23.34 -76.97
C GLU A 711 41.51 23.65 -75.88
N VAL A 712 42.02 24.14 -74.74
CA VAL A 712 41.42 25.09 -73.77
C VAL A 712 39.88 25.13 -73.66
N ALA A 713 39.28 24.12 -73.02
CA ALA A 713 38.00 24.31 -72.32
C ALA A 713 38.25 24.95 -70.93
N ASP A 714 37.55 26.03 -70.61
CA ASP A 714 37.72 26.76 -69.34
C ASP A 714 37.02 26.05 -68.16
N VAL A 715 37.64 26.12 -66.97
CA VAL A 715 37.16 25.48 -65.73
C VAL A 715 37.21 26.48 -64.56
N GLU A 716 36.12 26.59 -63.79
CA GLU A 716 35.97 27.46 -62.61
C GLU A 716 35.69 26.68 -61.33
N TYR A 717 36.19 27.17 -60.18
CA TYR A 717 35.95 26.59 -58.85
C TYR A 717 35.91 27.64 -57.71
N LEU A 718 35.32 27.26 -56.56
CA LEU A 718 35.08 28.15 -55.40
C LEU A 718 35.41 27.48 -54.05
N LEU A 719 36.05 28.23 -53.14
CA LEU A 719 36.40 27.86 -51.76
C LEU A 719 35.94 28.93 -50.73
N ASN A 720 35.58 28.50 -49.52
CA ASN A 720 35.08 29.35 -48.43
C ASN A 720 35.80 29.03 -47.10
N ILE A 721 36.21 30.06 -46.36
CA ILE A 721 37.01 29.96 -45.13
C ILE A 721 36.41 30.84 -44.03
N THR A 722 36.43 30.36 -42.78
CA THR A 722 35.80 31.03 -41.64
C THR A 722 36.72 31.00 -40.41
N SER A 723 37.36 32.14 -40.17
CA SER A 723 38.03 32.55 -38.93
C SER A 723 37.27 33.73 -38.30
N ALA A 724 37.83 34.38 -37.27
CA ALA A 724 37.27 35.61 -36.68
C ALA A 724 37.06 36.76 -37.70
N THR A 725 37.77 36.71 -38.84
CA THR A 725 37.38 37.35 -40.11
C THR A 725 37.06 36.25 -41.14
N LYS A 726 36.01 36.46 -41.94
CA LYS A 726 35.58 35.52 -43.00
C LYS A 726 36.37 35.77 -44.29
N TYR A 727 36.77 34.70 -44.99
CA TYR A 727 37.48 34.79 -46.28
C TYR A 727 36.81 33.87 -47.31
N GLU A 728 36.78 34.30 -48.57
CA GLU A 728 36.10 33.60 -49.68
C GLU A 728 36.97 33.75 -50.93
N TYR A 729 37.19 32.67 -51.69
CA TYR A 729 38.17 32.64 -52.78
C TYR A 729 37.64 31.86 -54.00
N GLN A 730 37.73 32.48 -55.18
CA GLN A 730 37.25 31.93 -56.45
C GLN A 730 38.39 31.85 -57.46
N GLY A 731 38.50 30.72 -58.17
CA GLY A 731 39.55 30.44 -59.15
C GLY A 731 38.99 30.06 -60.51
N ARG A 732 39.70 30.46 -61.58
CA ARG A 732 39.48 30.04 -62.97
C ARG A 732 40.85 29.68 -63.56
N LYS A 733 40.95 28.54 -64.25
CA LYS A 733 42.20 27.84 -64.64
C LYS A 733 43.06 27.33 -63.48
N ILE A 734 43.90 26.34 -63.80
CA ILE A 734 44.69 25.52 -62.88
C ILE A 734 45.68 26.41 -62.10
N SER A 735 45.59 26.40 -60.77
CA SER A 735 46.45 27.16 -59.86
C SER A 735 46.47 26.57 -58.44
N GLU A 736 47.56 26.82 -57.69
CA GLU A 736 47.99 26.12 -56.46
C GLU A 736 48.39 27.19 -55.41
N PHE A 737 48.00 27.03 -54.13
CA PHE A 737 48.01 28.11 -53.12
C PHE A 737 48.14 27.61 -51.65
N ASP A 738 48.68 28.46 -50.77
CA ASP A 738 49.04 28.17 -49.35
C ASP A 738 48.43 29.21 -48.36
N LEU A 739 48.24 28.86 -47.07
CA LEU A 739 47.54 29.71 -46.06
C LEU A 739 47.95 29.47 -44.58
N VAL A 740 48.15 30.55 -43.79
CA VAL A 740 48.64 30.54 -42.39
C VAL A 740 47.69 31.30 -41.41
N PHE A 741 47.62 30.91 -40.13
CA PHE A 741 46.68 31.45 -39.11
C PHE A 741 47.33 31.93 -37.80
N LYS A 742 46.56 32.63 -36.94
CA LYS A 742 46.94 33.10 -35.58
C LYS A 742 46.04 32.52 -34.48
N PRO A 743 46.46 32.54 -33.19
CA PRO A 743 45.74 31.90 -32.07
C PRO A 743 44.27 32.35 -31.95
N GLY A 744 43.36 31.36 -32.04
CA GLY A 744 41.91 31.53 -32.13
C GLY A 744 41.26 30.30 -32.79
N LEU A 745 39.93 30.32 -33.00
CA LEU A 745 39.17 29.23 -33.64
C LEU A 745 38.92 29.51 -35.14
N ASN A 746 39.48 28.68 -36.05
CA ASN A 746 39.54 28.96 -37.51
C ASN A 746 39.31 27.69 -38.37
N THR A 747 38.51 27.71 -39.46
CA THR A 747 38.08 26.50 -40.24
C THR A 747 37.76 26.72 -41.75
N ILE A 748 37.74 25.67 -42.60
CA ILE A 748 37.78 25.73 -44.11
C ILE A 748 36.75 24.78 -44.80
N ARG A 749 36.23 25.11 -46.02
CA ARG A 749 35.41 24.22 -46.90
C ARG A 749 35.46 24.60 -48.42
N VAL A 750 35.33 23.62 -49.34
CA VAL A 750 35.17 23.84 -50.81
C VAL A 750 33.70 23.79 -51.22
N SER A 751 33.27 24.53 -52.26
CA SER A 751 31.84 24.74 -52.59
C SER A 751 31.38 24.42 -54.02
N THR A 752 32.09 24.79 -55.10
CA THR A 752 31.58 24.68 -56.49
C THR A 752 32.67 24.34 -57.53
N LEU A 753 32.32 23.69 -58.66
CA LEU A 753 33.15 23.43 -59.85
C LEU A 753 32.29 23.45 -61.14
N ILE A 754 32.75 24.08 -62.24
CA ILE A 754 32.04 24.23 -63.54
C ILE A 754 33.00 24.06 -64.74
N ILE A 755 32.53 23.48 -65.86
CA ILE A 755 33.23 23.32 -67.16
C ILE A 755 32.26 23.73 -68.29
N HIS A 756 32.76 24.30 -69.40
CA HIS A 756 31.94 25.07 -70.35
C HIS A 756 31.63 24.48 -71.75
N ASP A 757 32.26 23.39 -72.21
CA ASP A 757 32.16 22.91 -73.61
C ASP A 757 31.53 21.51 -73.79
N ASN A 758 31.12 21.22 -75.04
CA ASN A 758 30.02 20.29 -75.37
C ASN A 758 30.38 18.82 -75.69
N ASP A 759 31.63 18.38 -75.50
CA ASP A 759 32.03 16.98 -75.75
C ASP A 759 31.90 16.08 -74.50
N ILE A 760 31.73 14.77 -74.71
CA ILE A 760 31.27 13.85 -73.65
C ILE A 760 32.40 13.51 -72.64
N ILE A 761 32.25 13.96 -71.39
CA ILE A 761 33.20 13.73 -70.29
C ILE A 761 32.67 12.64 -69.32
N VAL A 762 33.57 11.86 -68.71
CA VAL A 762 33.25 10.85 -67.67
C VAL A 762 33.95 11.21 -66.35
N ILE A 763 33.18 11.49 -65.29
CA ILE A 763 33.69 12.01 -64.01
C ILE A 763 33.61 10.92 -62.91
N GLY A 764 34.67 10.75 -62.10
CA GLY A 764 34.80 9.66 -61.13
C GLY A 764 34.90 10.06 -59.65
N LYS A 765 33.88 9.68 -58.86
CA LYS A 765 33.78 9.69 -57.38
C LYS A 765 33.87 11.08 -56.68
N ARG A 766 33.23 11.21 -55.50
CA ARG A 766 32.65 12.50 -55.04
C ARG A 766 32.71 12.79 -53.52
N GLU A 767 33.59 12.14 -52.76
CA GLU A 767 33.30 11.81 -51.34
C GLU A 767 34.22 12.45 -50.27
N ALA A 768 35.06 13.43 -50.62
CA ALA A 768 36.14 13.93 -49.75
C ALA A 768 36.01 15.43 -49.32
N LEU A 769 34.85 15.86 -48.79
CA LEU A 769 34.49 17.29 -48.68
C LEU A 769 33.99 17.86 -47.32
N SER A 770 34.39 17.32 -46.15
CA SER A 770 34.35 18.07 -44.86
C SER A 770 35.04 17.42 -43.64
N LYS A 771 35.90 18.17 -42.92
CA LYS A 771 36.34 17.94 -41.50
C LYS A 771 36.86 19.26 -40.84
N LYS A 772 36.99 19.32 -39.50
CA LYS A 772 37.07 20.58 -38.70
C LYS A 772 37.88 20.42 -37.38
N LEU A 773 38.62 21.44 -36.89
CA LEU A 773 39.54 21.40 -35.70
C LEU A 773 39.58 22.74 -34.89
N SER A 774 40.06 22.76 -33.62
CA SER A 774 39.99 23.91 -32.64
C SER A 774 40.87 23.76 -31.36
N PHE A 775 41.03 24.82 -30.53
CA PHE A 775 41.81 24.87 -29.24
C PHE A 775 41.15 25.74 -28.13
N LEU A 776 41.44 25.55 -26.82
CA LEU A 776 40.78 26.24 -25.67
C LEU A 776 41.60 26.30 -24.34
N VAL A 777 41.41 27.37 -23.53
CA VAL A 777 41.90 27.54 -22.14
C VAL A 777 40.73 27.57 -21.13
N SER A 778 40.84 26.91 -19.97
CA SER A 778 39.77 26.81 -18.95
C SER A 778 40.32 26.37 -17.56
N LEU A 779 39.76 26.88 -16.46
CA LEU A 779 39.89 26.33 -15.10
C LEU A 779 38.48 26.01 -14.58
N ALA A 780 38.32 24.87 -13.91
CA ALA A 780 37.12 24.51 -13.16
C ALA A 780 37.45 24.33 -11.67
N VAL A 781 36.46 24.64 -10.82
CA VAL A 781 36.48 24.35 -9.38
C VAL A 781 35.25 23.50 -9.10
N GLU A 782 35.47 22.32 -8.54
CA GLU A 782 34.44 21.36 -8.18
C GLU A 782 34.45 21.10 -6.67
N TYR A 783 33.34 20.59 -6.17
CA TYR A 783 33.08 20.38 -4.74
C TYR A 783 32.73 18.92 -4.48
N GLU A 784 33.32 18.34 -3.44
CA GLU A 784 32.93 17.01 -2.96
C GLU A 784 32.64 17.03 -1.46
N ASN A 785 31.42 16.62 -1.11
CA ASN A 785 30.97 16.32 0.25
C ASN A 785 31.10 17.47 1.26
N LEU A 786 30.46 18.62 0.97
CA LEU A 786 30.21 19.66 1.97
C LEU A 786 29.07 19.23 2.92
N VAL A 787 29.39 18.40 3.92
CA VAL A 787 28.41 17.85 4.87
C VAL A 787 28.23 18.80 6.06
N LEU A 788 27.18 19.63 6.01
CA LEU A 788 26.81 20.49 7.13
C LEU A 788 26.01 19.70 8.19
N SER A 789 26.71 18.85 8.97
CA SER A 789 26.09 17.93 9.93
C SER A 789 25.65 18.60 11.24
N THR A 790 24.72 19.56 11.18
CA THR A 790 24.07 20.16 12.35
C THR A 790 23.01 19.22 12.96
N ILE A 791 23.43 18.00 13.33
CA ILE A 791 22.62 17.08 14.13
C ILE A 791 22.76 17.50 15.59
N ILE A 792 21.64 17.85 16.24
CA ILE A 792 21.62 18.31 17.63
C ILE A 792 21.69 17.10 18.56
N THR A 793 22.91 16.61 18.81
CA THR A 793 23.23 15.57 19.81
C THR A 793 24.58 15.84 20.48
N GLU A 794 24.55 16.54 21.62
CA GLU A 794 25.49 16.60 22.78
C GLU A 794 27.03 16.54 22.60
N HIS A 795 27.61 16.62 21.41
CA HIS A 795 29.06 16.52 21.19
C HIS A 795 29.73 17.84 20.76
N GLU A 796 30.79 18.24 21.48
CA GLU A 796 31.52 19.51 21.26
C GLU A 796 32.30 19.60 19.94
N GLU A 797 32.48 18.51 19.22
CA GLU A 797 33.29 18.48 17.99
C GLU A 797 32.54 18.98 16.73
N LEU A 798 31.22 19.19 16.82
CA LEU A 798 30.34 19.53 15.69
C LEU A 798 30.31 21.02 15.30
N TYR A 799 31.24 21.86 15.80
CA TYR A 799 31.22 23.32 15.61
C TYR A 799 32.27 23.88 14.62
N LYS A 800 32.79 23.05 13.71
CA LYS A 800 33.72 23.46 12.64
C LYS A 800 33.09 23.33 11.24
N LEU A 801 33.57 24.13 10.29
CA LEU A 801 33.23 23.99 8.87
C LEU A 801 34.17 22.97 8.19
N THR A 802 33.61 21.87 7.67
CA THR A 802 34.37 20.75 7.08
C THR A 802 33.97 20.47 5.62
N GLY A 803 34.85 19.82 4.86
CA GLY A 803 34.62 19.45 3.44
C GLY A 803 35.85 19.61 2.54
N ASN A 804 35.71 19.32 1.23
CA ASN A 804 36.83 19.35 0.28
C ASN A 804 36.54 20.21 -0.96
N TYR A 805 37.58 20.93 -1.41
CA TYR A 805 37.65 21.58 -2.72
C TYR A 805 38.47 20.74 -3.70
N LEU A 806 38.09 20.73 -4.98
CA LEU A 806 38.83 20.12 -6.09
C LEU A 806 39.09 21.14 -7.20
N PHE A 807 40.35 21.41 -7.50
CA PHE A 807 40.77 22.36 -8.55
C PHE A 807 41.22 21.59 -9.79
N LYS A 808 40.58 21.80 -10.95
CA LYS A 808 40.90 21.12 -12.22
C LYS A 808 41.25 22.11 -13.33
N ASN A 809 42.44 21.97 -13.91
CA ASN A 809 42.86 22.80 -15.03
C ASN A 809 42.52 22.13 -16.38
N ASN A 810 41.33 22.44 -16.90
CA ASN A 810 40.78 21.85 -18.12
C ASN A 810 41.28 22.54 -19.42
N GLY A 811 42.14 23.55 -19.31
CA GLY A 811 42.77 24.25 -20.43
C GLY A 811 44.08 23.63 -20.85
N ASN A 812 44.51 23.89 -22.09
CA ASN A 812 45.77 23.38 -22.63
C ASN A 812 47.03 24.19 -22.24
N VAL A 813 47.03 24.81 -21.04
CA VAL A 813 48.13 25.64 -20.47
C VAL A 813 48.23 25.50 -18.94
N THR A 814 49.35 25.94 -18.33
CA THR A 814 49.68 25.76 -16.89
C THR A 814 49.46 27.04 -16.06
N LEU A 815 49.18 26.90 -14.76
CA LEU A 815 48.79 27.97 -13.80
C LEU A 815 49.62 27.94 -12.49
N ASP A 816 49.99 29.11 -11.95
CA ASP A 816 50.77 29.31 -10.70
C ASP A 816 50.30 30.58 -9.93
N ASN A 817 50.65 30.74 -8.65
CA ASN A 817 50.36 31.90 -7.77
C ASN A 817 48.87 32.21 -7.49
N LEU A 818 48.11 31.18 -7.11
CA LEU A 818 46.70 31.30 -6.68
C LEU A 818 46.54 31.71 -5.20
N TYR A 819 45.51 32.52 -4.94
CA TYR A 819 45.04 32.91 -3.60
C TYR A 819 43.58 32.47 -3.39
N LEU A 820 43.22 32.18 -2.14
CA LEU A 820 41.84 31.94 -1.70
C LEU A 820 41.45 32.97 -0.64
N GLU A 821 40.28 33.58 -0.81
CA GLU A 821 39.64 34.51 0.13
C GLU A 821 38.24 34.01 0.48
N ILE A 822 37.88 34.00 1.76
CA ILE A 822 36.57 33.55 2.28
C ILE A 822 35.99 34.65 3.20
N SER A 823 34.71 34.96 3.06
CA SER A 823 33.96 35.94 3.88
C SER A 823 32.61 35.38 4.31
N ILE A 824 32.27 35.48 5.60
CA ILE A 824 30.97 35.10 6.17
C ILE A 824 30.19 36.37 6.54
N VAL A 825 29.02 36.58 5.93
CA VAL A 825 28.26 37.84 5.99
C VAL A 825 26.78 37.58 6.28
N LYS A 826 26.17 38.31 7.22
CA LYS A 826 24.72 38.30 7.49
C LYS A 826 24.19 39.72 7.56
N ASN A 827 23.11 40.01 6.83
CA ASN A 827 22.50 41.33 6.71
C ASN A 827 23.51 42.46 6.39
N GLY A 828 24.48 42.19 5.51
CA GLY A 828 25.54 43.14 5.11
C GLY A 828 26.68 43.33 6.12
N LYS A 829 26.59 42.76 7.32
CA LYS A 829 27.67 42.74 8.32
C LYS A 829 28.54 41.51 8.10
N GLU A 830 29.85 41.69 7.96
CA GLU A 830 30.83 40.59 7.94
C GLU A 830 31.11 40.12 9.37
N TYR A 831 31.05 38.80 9.60
CA TYR A 831 31.26 38.16 10.90
C TYR A 831 32.64 37.46 10.97
N ALA A 832 33.15 36.97 9.83
CA ALA A 832 34.50 36.43 9.71
C ALA A 832 35.05 36.65 8.29
N LYS A 833 36.37 36.83 8.17
CA LYS A 833 37.08 36.95 6.89
C LYS A 833 38.46 36.28 6.95
N PHE A 834 38.81 35.56 5.91
CA PHE A 834 40.05 34.79 5.79
C PHE A 834 40.69 34.97 4.40
N LYS A 835 42.03 35.05 4.33
CA LYS A 835 42.76 35.10 3.04
C LYS A 835 44.18 34.52 3.17
N ARG A 836 44.54 33.61 2.26
CA ARG A 836 45.86 32.93 2.19
C ARG A 836 46.27 32.61 0.75
N LYS A 837 47.54 32.24 0.55
CA LYS A 837 48.01 31.64 -0.71
C LYS A 837 47.75 30.14 -0.66
N LEU A 838 47.33 29.54 -1.77
CA LEU A 838 47.12 28.08 -1.80
C LEU A 838 48.45 27.30 -1.61
N LYS A 839 49.57 27.92 -1.98
CA LYS A 839 50.93 27.42 -1.74
C LYS A 839 51.28 27.24 -0.25
N ASP A 840 50.65 28.01 0.65
CA ASP A 840 50.86 27.88 2.10
C ASP A 840 50.27 26.54 2.63
N TYR A 841 49.38 25.91 1.84
CA TYR A 841 48.76 24.60 2.06
C TYR A 841 49.28 23.54 1.07
N GLY A 842 50.48 23.74 0.52
CA GLY A 842 51.18 22.80 -0.38
C GLY A 842 50.90 22.98 -1.88
N LEU A 843 49.73 23.52 -2.23
CA LEU A 843 49.20 23.56 -3.61
C LEU A 843 49.87 24.67 -4.42
N SER A 844 50.88 24.32 -5.23
CA SER A 844 51.84 25.29 -5.77
C SER A 844 51.78 25.55 -7.28
N VAL A 845 51.50 24.56 -8.14
CA VAL A 845 51.37 24.72 -9.62
C VAL A 845 50.35 23.71 -10.16
N LEU A 846 49.45 24.14 -11.05
CA LEU A 846 48.43 23.30 -11.70
C LEU A 846 48.65 23.30 -13.23
N LYS A 847 49.14 22.19 -13.82
CA LYS A 847 49.37 22.09 -15.28
C LYS A 847 48.09 21.75 -16.04
N SER A 848 48.17 21.87 -17.36
CA SER A 848 47.14 21.39 -18.31
C SER A 848 46.74 19.95 -18.02
N GLY A 849 45.53 19.72 -17.51
CA GLY A 849 44.98 18.41 -17.15
C GLY A 849 45.22 17.96 -15.71
N ASP A 850 45.94 18.73 -14.88
CA ASP A 850 46.14 18.41 -13.46
C ASP A 850 44.87 18.68 -12.63
N ALA A 851 44.72 17.92 -11.54
CA ALA A 851 43.65 18.07 -10.56
C ALA A 851 44.19 17.87 -9.12
N GLU A 852 43.94 18.81 -8.20
CA GLU A 852 44.37 18.73 -6.80
C GLU A 852 43.27 19.11 -5.79
N TYR A 853 43.33 18.51 -4.60
CA TYR A 853 42.35 18.68 -3.52
C TYR A 853 42.87 19.55 -2.37
N LEU A 854 41.96 20.26 -1.70
CA LEU A 854 42.22 20.98 -0.44
C LEU A 854 41.11 20.69 0.57
N LYS A 855 41.47 20.40 1.83
CA LYS A 855 40.53 20.20 2.94
C LYS A 855 40.21 21.52 3.65
N LEU A 856 38.98 21.65 4.14
CA LEU A 856 38.52 22.79 4.94
C LEU A 856 38.91 22.69 6.42
N ASP A 857 39.03 21.48 6.95
CA ASP A 857 39.26 21.18 8.37
C ASP A 857 40.55 21.86 8.90
N ASP A 858 41.54 22.04 8.02
CA ASP A 858 42.84 22.69 8.27
C ASP A 858 42.77 24.24 8.37
N LEU A 859 41.57 24.85 8.26
CA LEU A 859 41.37 26.30 8.31
C LEU A 859 40.84 26.86 9.65
N ASP A 860 40.49 25.97 10.59
CA ASP A 860 40.18 26.24 12.02
C ASP A 860 39.21 27.42 12.29
N ILE A 861 38.03 27.39 11.67
CA ILE A 861 36.97 28.41 11.84
C ILE A 861 35.94 27.94 12.88
N ASP A 862 35.86 28.62 14.04
CA ASP A 862 34.90 28.34 15.12
C ASP A 862 33.55 29.04 14.88
N LEU A 863 32.47 28.27 14.83
CA LEU A 863 31.12 28.75 14.54
C LEU A 863 30.26 29.04 15.78
N ARG A 864 30.75 28.80 17.01
CA ARG A 864 29.97 28.91 18.27
C ARG A 864 29.52 30.33 18.64
N THR A 865 29.95 31.34 17.90
CA THR A 865 29.63 32.77 18.13
C THR A 865 28.49 33.30 17.24
N LEU A 866 27.88 32.44 16.41
CA LEU A 866 26.83 32.84 15.46
C LEU A 866 25.42 32.64 16.04
N GLU A 867 24.60 33.69 15.95
CA GLU A 867 23.18 33.70 16.35
C GLU A 867 22.29 33.05 15.27
N ALA A 868 21.13 32.50 15.67
CA ALA A 868 20.17 31.89 14.76
C ALA A 868 19.77 32.79 13.56
N GLY A 869 19.54 32.17 12.40
CA GLY A 869 19.26 32.79 11.10
C GLY A 869 20.37 32.56 10.07
N THR A 870 20.12 32.99 8.82
CA THR A 870 20.95 32.72 7.65
C THR A 870 22.19 33.62 7.55
N TYR A 871 23.33 33.05 7.16
CA TYR A 871 24.57 33.72 6.79
C TYR A 871 24.95 33.33 5.35
N ASN A 872 25.58 34.24 4.62
CA ASN A 872 26.08 34.01 3.26
C ASN A 872 27.61 33.93 3.28
N VAL A 873 28.17 32.87 2.69
CA VAL A 873 29.60 32.55 2.67
C VAL A 873 30.12 32.71 1.24
N THR A 874 30.85 33.80 0.99
CA THR A 874 31.48 34.09 -0.31
C THR A 874 32.92 33.59 -0.31
N ASN A 875 33.32 32.92 -1.39
CA ASN A 875 34.69 32.50 -1.62
C ASN A 875 35.17 33.00 -2.99
N ARG A 876 36.40 33.49 -3.07
CA ARG A 876 36.99 34.11 -4.28
C ARG A 876 38.40 33.60 -4.53
N ILE A 877 38.71 33.31 -5.80
CA ILE A 877 40.03 32.86 -6.25
C ILE A 877 40.57 33.80 -7.33
N THR A 878 41.77 34.31 -7.09
CA THR A 878 42.43 35.34 -7.92
C THR A 878 43.80 34.88 -8.40
N TYR A 879 44.10 35.16 -9.66
CA TYR A 879 45.38 34.88 -10.31
C TYR A 879 46.11 36.22 -10.54
N TYR A 880 47.11 36.51 -9.70
CA TYR A 880 47.68 37.86 -9.53
C TYR A 880 46.67 38.94 -9.11
N GLU A 881 47.18 40.10 -8.68
CA GLU A 881 46.36 41.18 -8.11
C GLU A 881 45.57 41.93 -9.20
N GLY A 882 44.26 41.70 -9.25
CA GLY A 882 43.32 42.52 -10.03
C GLY A 882 42.36 41.76 -10.95
N LEU A 883 42.57 40.45 -11.18
CA LEU A 883 41.69 39.63 -12.03
C LEU A 883 41.18 38.40 -11.26
N ASN A 884 39.86 38.35 -11.09
CA ASN A 884 39.16 37.16 -10.56
C ASN A 884 39.18 36.06 -11.63
N LEU A 885 39.54 34.83 -11.24
CA LEU A 885 39.34 33.66 -12.11
C LEU A 885 37.99 32.99 -11.83
N VAL A 886 37.64 32.86 -10.53
CA VAL A 886 36.37 32.29 -10.07
C VAL A 886 35.92 32.98 -8.77
N GLU A 887 34.62 33.22 -8.62
CA GLU A 887 33.97 33.65 -7.38
C GLU A 887 32.59 32.98 -7.27
N PHE A 888 32.21 32.56 -6.06
CA PHE A 888 30.91 31.96 -5.76
C PHE A 888 30.53 32.17 -4.29
N SER A 889 29.24 32.06 -3.98
CA SER A 889 28.73 32.18 -2.62
C SER A 889 27.66 31.11 -2.32
N PHE A 890 27.57 30.68 -1.07
CA PHE A 890 26.52 29.76 -0.59
C PHE A 890 26.01 30.19 0.79
N ASN A 891 24.74 29.91 1.09
CA ASN A 891 24.15 30.24 2.39
C ASN A 891 24.29 29.08 3.38
N ILE A 892 24.47 29.41 4.66
CA ILE A 892 24.38 28.51 5.82
C ILE A 892 23.30 29.03 6.78
N VAL A 893 22.60 28.15 7.49
CA VAL A 893 21.50 28.51 8.40
C VAL A 893 21.79 27.98 9.80
N VAL A 894 21.66 28.84 10.80
CA VAL A 894 21.74 28.48 12.22
C VAL A 894 20.32 28.45 12.80
N TYR A 895 19.91 27.37 13.46
CA TYR A 895 18.50 27.17 13.88
C TYR A 895 18.23 27.56 15.35
N LYS A 896 16.94 27.70 15.71
CA LYS A 896 16.47 27.76 17.12
C LYS A 896 16.53 26.36 17.76
N ARG A 897 16.35 26.28 19.08
CA ARG A 897 16.35 25.01 19.84
C ARG A 897 15.07 24.20 19.61
N ILE A 898 15.20 22.88 19.70
CA ILE A 898 14.11 21.91 19.52
C ILE A 898 13.11 21.93 20.68
N GLU A 899 13.57 22.28 21.88
CA GLU A 899 12.80 22.33 23.14
C GLU A 899 11.50 23.15 23.05
N ASP A 900 11.48 24.19 22.21
CA ASP A 900 10.41 25.19 22.17
C ASP A 900 9.19 24.77 21.30
N ILE A 901 9.28 23.68 20.52
CA ILE A 901 8.32 23.37 19.41
C ILE A 901 7.52 22.08 19.65
N LEU A 902 8.13 21.10 20.31
CA LEU A 902 7.59 19.75 20.46
C LEU A 902 6.12 19.67 20.98
N PRO A 903 5.65 20.53 21.91
CA PRO A 903 4.26 20.49 22.39
C PRO A 903 3.21 20.74 21.30
N ILE A 904 3.47 21.64 20.35
CA ILE A 904 2.48 22.06 19.33
C ILE A 904 2.18 20.91 18.35
N ILE A 905 3.19 20.11 18.03
CA ILE A 905 3.06 18.94 17.15
C ILE A 905 2.26 17.82 17.84
N VAL A 906 2.39 17.68 19.17
CA VAL A 906 1.61 16.72 19.97
C VAL A 906 0.13 17.12 20.01
N GLU A 907 -0.18 18.39 20.32
CA GLU A 907 -1.56 18.90 20.38
C GLU A 907 -2.32 18.70 19.06
N ALA A 908 -1.68 19.02 17.92
CA ALA A 908 -2.26 18.78 16.60
C ALA A 908 -2.50 17.28 16.30
N SER A 909 -1.62 16.40 16.80
CA SER A 909 -1.74 14.94 16.62
C SER A 909 -2.89 14.33 17.44
N GLU A 910 -3.08 14.79 18.68
CA GLU A 910 -4.20 14.35 19.53
C GLU A 910 -5.57 14.81 18.97
N ALA A 911 -5.63 16.02 18.41
CA ALA A 911 -6.83 16.53 17.76
C ALA A 911 -7.29 15.66 16.56
N ILE A 912 -6.34 15.19 15.73
CA ILE A 912 -6.61 14.29 14.60
C ILE A 912 -7.16 12.94 15.08
N LEU A 913 -6.54 12.34 16.11
CA LEU A 913 -6.98 11.06 16.67
C LEU A 913 -8.40 11.13 17.24
N LYS A 914 -8.75 12.24 17.92
CA LYS A 914 -10.10 12.48 18.44
C LYS A 914 -11.13 12.62 17.32
N ALA A 915 -10.85 13.43 16.30
CA ALA A 915 -11.76 13.66 15.18
C ALA A 915 -12.08 12.35 14.42
N ARG A 916 -11.08 11.50 14.17
CA ARG A 916 -11.27 10.18 13.54
C ARG A 916 -12.20 9.26 14.32
N LYS A 917 -12.12 9.28 15.66
CA LYS A 917 -12.93 8.42 16.53
C LYS A 917 -14.41 8.82 16.56
N GLU A 918 -14.72 10.11 16.43
CA GLU A 918 -16.09 10.63 16.55
C GLU A 918 -16.94 10.39 15.29
N ALA A 919 -16.35 10.38 14.08
CA ALA A 919 -17.12 10.37 12.83
C ALA A 919 -17.29 9.00 12.13
N SER A 920 -16.61 7.94 12.59
CA SER A 920 -16.61 6.61 11.96
C SER A 920 -17.99 5.96 11.83
N THR A 921 -18.92 6.29 12.75
CA THR A 921 -20.21 5.60 12.92
C THR A 921 -21.27 5.99 11.88
N ILE A 922 -21.20 7.20 11.30
CA ILE A 922 -22.29 7.78 10.49
C ILE A 922 -21.96 7.71 8.98
N LEU A 923 -20.72 8.05 8.59
CA LEU A 923 -20.33 8.17 7.18
C LEU A 923 -20.35 6.85 6.40
N LYS A 924 -20.17 5.71 7.08
CA LYS A 924 -20.29 4.36 6.50
C LYS A 924 -21.66 4.10 5.84
N GLY A 925 -22.73 4.80 6.25
CA GLY A 925 -24.07 4.67 5.66
C GLY A 925 -24.21 5.25 4.24
N TYR A 926 -23.28 6.11 3.79
CA TYR A 926 -23.42 6.91 2.55
C TYR A 926 -22.28 6.72 1.54
N GLY A 927 -21.45 5.69 1.69
CA GLY A 927 -20.31 5.47 0.79
C GLY A 927 -19.23 6.56 0.88
N ILE A 928 -19.04 7.10 2.10
CA ILE A 928 -18.01 8.09 2.42
C ILE A 928 -17.03 7.43 3.39
N GLU A 929 -15.84 7.09 2.91
CA GLU A 929 -14.81 6.46 3.73
C GLU A 929 -14.10 7.49 4.61
N MET A 930 -14.43 7.45 5.91
CA MET A 930 -13.91 8.33 6.97
C MET A 930 -14.15 9.84 6.76
N VAL A 931 -13.91 10.61 7.83
CA VAL A 931 -13.57 12.03 7.69
C VAL A 931 -12.18 12.07 7.08
N ASP A 932 -12.06 12.57 5.85
CA ASP A 932 -10.76 12.55 5.19
C ASP A 932 -9.82 13.62 5.76
N THR A 933 -9.07 13.15 6.75
CA THR A 933 -7.95 13.87 7.34
C THR A 933 -6.81 14.14 6.35
N TYR A 934 -6.84 13.69 5.08
CA TYR A 934 -5.77 13.89 4.08
C TYR A 934 -5.22 15.32 4.07
N LEU A 935 -6.06 16.35 3.95
CA LEU A 935 -5.57 17.74 3.92
C LEU A 935 -4.88 18.14 5.26
N ALA A 936 -5.43 17.70 6.40
CA ALA A 936 -4.82 17.92 7.71
C ALA A 936 -3.53 17.10 7.91
N ASN A 937 -3.44 15.89 7.33
CA ASN A 937 -2.25 15.04 7.36
C ASN A 937 -1.16 15.57 6.42
N GLU A 938 -1.51 16.12 5.26
CA GLU A 938 -0.59 16.82 4.36
C GLU A 938 -0.06 18.09 5.02
N PHE A 939 -0.88 18.83 5.78
CA PHE A 939 -0.39 19.93 6.62
C PHE A 939 0.47 19.43 7.79
N LEU A 940 0.10 18.37 8.51
CA LEU A 940 0.92 17.81 9.59
C LEU A 940 2.26 17.24 9.09
N LYS A 941 2.25 16.61 7.90
CA LYS A 941 3.43 16.13 7.19
C LYS A 941 4.32 17.29 6.75
N LYS A 942 3.76 18.37 6.17
CA LYS A 942 4.52 19.59 5.84
C LYS A 942 5.05 20.28 7.09
N ALA A 943 4.32 20.24 8.21
CA ALA A 943 4.82 20.70 9.51
C ALA A 943 6.01 19.86 9.98
N TYR A 944 5.93 18.53 9.85
CA TYR A 944 7.02 17.60 10.20
C TYR A 944 8.23 17.71 9.26
N GLU A 945 8.01 17.92 7.95
CA GLU A 945 9.05 18.14 6.95
C GLU A 945 9.74 19.49 7.15
N ALA A 946 8.98 20.57 7.44
CA ALA A 946 9.52 21.87 7.82
C ALA A 946 10.29 21.80 9.15
N PHE A 947 9.77 21.09 10.16
CA PHE A 947 10.45 20.84 11.43
C PHE A 947 11.77 20.07 11.23
N LYS A 948 11.75 19.02 10.40
CA LYS A 948 12.95 18.24 10.02
C LYS A 948 13.96 19.07 9.22
N ALA A 949 13.49 20.06 8.46
CA ALA A 949 14.32 21.07 7.79
C ALA A 949 14.70 22.26 8.70
N GLY A 950 14.33 22.25 9.99
CA GLY A 950 14.61 23.33 10.94
C GLY A 950 13.80 24.62 10.73
N ASN A 951 12.85 24.66 9.78
CA ASN A 951 12.03 25.84 9.51
C ASN A 951 10.87 25.96 10.48
N VAL A 952 11.18 26.39 11.71
CA VAL A 952 10.27 26.50 12.86
C VAL A 952 8.97 27.24 12.54
N ASP A 953 9.11 28.45 11.99
CA ASP A 953 7.97 29.36 11.77
C ASP A 953 7.02 28.81 10.68
N GLU A 954 7.55 28.00 9.74
CA GLU A 954 6.76 27.28 8.73
C GLU A 954 6.12 25.99 9.29
N ALA A 955 6.81 25.29 10.22
CA ALA A 955 6.23 24.15 10.92
C ALA A 955 5.02 24.55 11.78
N GLU A 956 5.14 25.65 12.53
CA GLU A 956 4.03 26.21 13.33
C GLU A 956 2.86 26.66 12.44
N LYS A 957 3.15 27.33 11.32
CA LYS A 957 2.14 27.71 10.31
C LYS A 957 1.38 26.49 9.80
N TYR A 958 2.08 25.43 9.38
CA TYR A 958 1.41 24.24 8.86
C TYR A 958 0.65 23.46 9.94
N ALA A 959 1.13 23.40 11.18
CA ALA A 959 0.39 22.81 12.30
C ALA A 959 -0.94 23.54 12.56
N ASN A 960 -0.95 24.87 12.54
CA ASN A 960 -2.17 25.67 12.65
C ASN A 960 -3.12 25.45 11.44
N GLN A 961 -2.59 25.32 10.22
CA GLN A 961 -3.40 25.00 9.04
C GLN A 961 -4.04 23.60 9.10
N ALA A 962 -3.38 22.61 9.72
CA ALA A 962 -3.99 21.31 10.01
C ALA A 962 -5.17 21.47 10.99
N ILE A 963 -5.00 22.23 12.07
CA ILE A 963 -6.03 22.48 13.10
C ILE A 963 -7.26 23.17 12.50
N ASP A 964 -7.10 24.20 11.67
CA ASP A 964 -8.23 24.91 11.04
C ASP A 964 -8.91 24.09 9.93
N SER A 965 -8.16 23.22 9.24
CA SER A 965 -8.74 22.22 8.33
C SER A 965 -9.67 21.24 9.07
N ILE A 966 -9.25 20.74 10.24
CA ILE A 966 -10.07 19.84 11.09
C ILE A 966 -11.34 20.55 11.58
N LYS A 967 -11.26 21.80 12.05
CA LYS A 967 -12.43 22.60 12.45
C LYS A 967 -13.43 22.77 11.30
N SER A 968 -12.94 23.06 10.10
CA SER A 968 -13.76 23.28 8.90
C SER A 968 -14.45 21.99 8.43
N SER A 969 -13.68 20.89 8.36
CA SER A 969 -14.19 19.56 8.05
C SER A 969 -15.27 19.10 9.05
N ARG A 970 -15.10 19.41 10.33
CA ARG A 970 -16.11 19.16 11.37
C ARG A 970 -17.39 19.97 11.17
N LYS A 971 -17.31 21.30 10.96
CA LYS A 971 -18.53 22.11 10.72
C LYS A 971 -19.29 21.59 9.49
N ALA A 972 -18.58 21.24 8.41
CA ALA A 972 -19.20 20.66 7.22
C ALA A 972 -19.92 19.33 7.54
N PHE A 973 -19.30 18.45 8.32
CA PHE A 973 -19.89 17.17 8.75
C PHE A 973 -21.14 17.35 9.63
N ASP A 974 -21.05 18.16 10.70
CA ASP A 974 -22.13 18.44 11.65
C ASP A 974 -23.37 19.06 10.95
N MET A 975 -23.19 19.69 9.78
CA MET A 975 -24.26 20.21 8.93
C MET A 975 -24.81 19.17 7.94
N PHE A 976 -23.93 18.34 7.35
CA PHE A 976 -24.31 17.28 6.43
C PHE A 976 -25.23 16.24 7.10
N GLU A 977 -24.94 15.85 8.35
CA GLU A 977 -25.76 14.92 9.13
C GLU A 977 -27.23 15.40 9.25
N LYS A 978 -27.45 16.68 9.57
CA LYS A 978 -28.81 17.25 9.67
C LYS A 978 -29.58 17.15 8.36
N ILE A 979 -28.93 17.55 7.25
CA ILE A 979 -29.56 17.66 5.93
C ILE A 979 -29.91 16.27 5.39
N VAL A 980 -29.05 15.28 5.63
CA VAL A 980 -29.32 13.87 5.38
C VAL A 980 -30.58 13.39 6.11
N VAL A 981 -30.76 13.72 7.39
CA VAL A 981 -31.95 13.33 8.17
C VAL A 981 -33.25 13.93 7.59
N PHE A 982 -33.23 15.19 7.13
CA PHE A 982 -34.38 15.79 6.42
C PHE A 982 -34.66 15.09 5.09
N ILE A 983 -33.63 14.76 4.33
CA ILE A 983 -33.79 14.17 3.00
C ILE A 983 -34.30 12.73 3.07
N ASP A 984 -33.81 11.90 4.00
CA ASP A 984 -34.32 10.53 4.14
C ASP A 984 -35.76 10.52 4.70
N LYS A 985 -36.13 11.51 5.52
CA LYS A 985 -37.53 11.79 5.85
C LYS A 985 -38.34 12.12 4.59
N TRP A 986 -37.86 12.96 3.69
CA TRP A 986 -38.58 13.29 2.44
C TRP A 986 -38.69 12.10 1.48
N LYS A 987 -37.63 11.30 1.32
CA LYS A 987 -37.66 10.05 0.54
C LYS A 987 -38.69 9.06 1.08
N LYS A 988 -38.97 9.09 2.39
CA LYS A 988 -39.96 8.24 3.06
C LYS A 988 -41.38 8.80 3.00
N GLU A 989 -41.57 10.11 3.19
CA GLU A 989 -42.88 10.77 3.17
C GLU A 989 -43.42 10.99 1.75
N TRP A 990 -42.56 11.30 0.77
CA TRP A 990 -42.96 11.82 -0.56
C TRP A 990 -42.41 11.02 -1.75
N LYS A 991 -42.03 9.75 -1.54
CA LYS A 991 -41.31 8.89 -2.50
C LYS A 991 -41.81 9.00 -3.94
N ASP A 992 -43.10 8.79 -4.16
CA ASP A 992 -43.72 8.71 -5.50
C ASP A 992 -44.03 10.09 -6.11
N TYR A 993 -43.45 11.15 -5.54
CA TYR A 993 -43.70 12.56 -5.84
C TYR A 993 -42.41 13.40 -5.91
N LEU A 994 -41.25 12.92 -5.44
CA LEU A 994 -39.98 13.68 -5.39
C LEU A 994 -39.62 14.40 -6.70
N GLU A 995 -39.81 13.73 -7.84
CA GLU A 995 -39.54 14.28 -9.18
C GLU A 995 -40.56 15.35 -9.59
N MET A 996 -41.79 15.25 -9.10
CA MET A 996 -42.89 16.19 -9.37
C MET A 996 -42.85 17.42 -8.43
N LEU A 997 -42.25 17.26 -7.26
CA LEU A 997 -42.00 18.29 -6.26
C LEU A 997 -40.67 19.04 -6.47
N CYS A 998 -39.90 18.73 -7.51
CA CYS A 998 -38.53 19.22 -7.73
C CYS A 998 -37.49 18.82 -6.66
N LEU A 999 -37.89 18.14 -5.58
CA LEU A 999 -36.98 17.68 -4.52
C LEU A 999 -35.92 16.70 -5.04
N GLN A 1000 -36.22 15.94 -6.10
CA GLN A 1000 -35.28 15.00 -6.73
C GLN A 1000 -33.95 15.66 -7.15
N GLY A 1001 -33.98 16.86 -7.74
CA GLY A 1001 -32.76 17.55 -8.17
C GLY A 1001 -31.86 18.01 -7.01
N TYR A 1002 -32.47 18.37 -5.87
CA TYR A 1002 -31.71 18.66 -4.64
C TYR A 1002 -31.20 17.38 -3.98
N ILE A 1003 -31.93 16.27 -4.08
CA ILE A 1003 -31.46 14.95 -3.62
C ILE A 1003 -30.26 14.46 -4.46
N GLU A 1004 -30.25 14.74 -5.75
CA GLU A 1004 -29.11 14.47 -6.64
C GLU A 1004 -27.92 15.39 -6.34
N GLY A 1005 -28.19 16.68 -6.04
CA GLY A 1005 -27.18 17.67 -5.62
C GLY A 1005 -26.49 17.37 -4.27
N ILE A 1006 -26.97 16.39 -3.48
CA ILE A 1006 -26.19 15.84 -2.36
C ILE A 1006 -24.89 15.24 -2.88
N ASN A 1007 -24.87 14.63 -4.07
CA ASN A 1007 -23.66 14.02 -4.61
C ASN A 1007 -22.59 15.09 -4.91
N ASP A 1008 -23.00 16.30 -5.31
CA ASP A 1008 -22.09 17.44 -5.46
C ASP A 1008 -21.61 17.98 -4.09
N LEU A 1009 -22.44 17.95 -3.05
CA LEU A 1009 -22.02 18.26 -1.67
C LEU A 1009 -21.01 17.23 -1.13
N VAL A 1010 -21.27 15.94 -1.34
CA VAL A 1010 -20.35 14.84 -1.00
C VAL A 1010 -19.06 14.96 -1.81
N LYS A 1011 -19.15 15.38 -3.07
CA LYS A 1011 -17.98 15.63 -3.91
C LYS A 1011 -17.17 16.82 -3.40
N LEU A 1012 -17.79 17.97 -3.10
CA LEU A 1012 -17.08 19.11 -2.48
C LEU A 1012 -16.40 18.74 -1.16
N TYR A 1013 -17.01 17.84 -0.37
CA TYR A 1013 -16.40 17.31 0.85
C TYR A 1013 -15.21 16.36 0.56
N LYS A 1014 -15.36 15.45 -0.43
CA LYS A 1014 -14.29 14.52 -0.86
C LYS A 1014 -13.12 15.25 -1.55
N ASP A 1015 -13.40 16.31 -2.31
CA ASP A 1015 -12.43 17.23 -2.93
C ASP A 1015 -11.79 18.21 -1.90
N HIS A 1016 -12.04 17.99 -0.59
CA HIS A 1016 -11.59 18.78 0.57
C HIS A 1016 -11.98 20.27 0.57
N ASN A 1017 -12.93 20.67 -0.30
CA ASN A 1017 -13.43 22.04 -0.37
C ASN A 1017 -14.49 22.30 0.71
N TYR A 1018 -14.08 22.15 1.97
CA TYR A 1018 -14.96 22.25 3.13
C TYR A 1018 -15.68 23.60 3.23
N LYS A 1019 -15.10 24.68 2.70
CA LYS A 1019 -15.76 25.99 2.67
C LYS A 1019 -16.94 26.01 1.73
N ASP A 1020 -16.73 25.68 0.45
CA ASP A 1020 -17.82 25.74 -0.52
C ASP A 1020 -18.89 24.67 -0.22
N ALA A 1021 -18.49 23.55 0.41
CA ALA A 1021 -19.43 22.60 1.00
C ALA A 1021 -20.30 23.24 2.10
N ILE A 1022 -19.72 23.96 3.06
CA ILE A 1022 -20.46 24.71 4.10
C ILE A 1022 -21.38 25.76 3.48
N ASP A 1023 -20.88 26.59 2.56
CA ASP A 1023 -21.63 27.69 1.95
C ASP A 1023 -22.84 27.18 1.13
N GLN A 1024 -22.78 25.94 0.61
CA GLN A 1024 -23.92 25.26 -0.02
C GLN A 1024 -24.82 24.54 1.00
N LEU A 1025 -24.26 23.89 2.04
CA LEU A 1025 -25.06 23.28 3.12
C LEU A 1025 -25.94 24.32 3.84
N GLU A 1026 -25.47 25.56 4.00
CA GLU A 1026 -26.27 26.68 4.55
C GLU A 1026 -27.47 27.07 3.64
N LYS A 1027 -27.49 26.70 2.37
CA LYS A 1027 -28.67 26.82 1.49
C LYS A 1027 -29.62 25.62 1.65
N TYR A 1028 -29.07 24.41 1.77
CA TYR A 1028 -29.85 23.21 1.99
C TYR A 1028 -30.55 23.21 3.37
N GLU A 1029 -29.92 23.76 4.41
CA GLU A 1029 -30.56 23.94 5.74
C GLU A 1029 -31.72 24.96 5.67
N ARG A 1030 -31.59 26.04 4.87
CA ARG A 1030 -32.68 27.00 4.57
C ARG A 1030 -33.81 26.35 3.77
N LEU A 1031 -33.51 25.60 2.72
CA LEU A 1031 -34.51 24.85 1.96
C LEU A 1031 -35.23 23.83 2.85
N ALA A 1032 -34.51 23.12 3.73
CA ALA A 1032 -35.12 22.17 4.65
C ALA A 1032 -36.10 22.83 5.62
N ALA A 1033 -35.71 23.95 6.22
CA ALA A 1033 -36.61 24.76 7.05
C ALA A 1033 -37.81 25.33 6.28
N PHE A 1034 -37.68 25.59 4.97
CA PHE A 1034 -38.78 26.04 4.12
C PHE A 1034 -39.78 24.91 3.77
N VAL A 1035 -39.29 23.73 3.36
CA VAL A 1035 -40.12 22.58 2.98
C VAL A 1035 -40.92 22.03 4.16
N GLU A 1036 -40.41 22.17 5.38
CA GLU A 1036 -41.11 21.75 6.61
C GLU A 1036 -42.22 22.71 7.08
N LYS A 1037 -42.44 23.84 6.39
CA LYS A 1037 -43.58 24.73 6.67
C LYS A 1037 -44.92 24.03 6.41
N SER A 1038 -45.90 24.33 7.26
CA SER A 1038 -47.30 23.89 7.13
C SER A 1038 -47.90 24.12 5.75
N GLU A 1039 -47.64 25.29 5.18
CA GLU A 1039 -48.22 25.77 3.92
C GLU A 1039 -47.64 25.03 2.71
N VAL A 1040 -46.36 24.60 2.79
CA VAL A 1040 -45.72 23.76 1.76
C VAL A 1040 -46.20 22.31 1.88
N ARG A 1041 -46.35 21.80 3.11
CA ARG A 1041 -46.97 20.49 3.37
C ARG A 1041 -48.41 20.41 2.87
N GLU A 1042 -49.25 21.43 3.10
CA GLU A 1042 -50.61 21.51 2.52
C GLU A 1042 -50.55 21.42 0.98
N THR A 1043 -49.63 22.12 0.33
CA THR A 1043 -49.44 22.06 -1.13
C THR A 1043 -49.09 20.66 -1.60
N PHE A 1044 -48.24 19.93 -0.87
CA PHE A 1044 -47.88 18.56 -1.21
C PHE A 1044 -49.07 17.61 -1.04
N GLU A 1045 -49.83 17.71 0.06
CA GLU A 1045 -51.03 16.91 0.30
C GLU A 1045 -52.11 17.16 -0.77
N LEU A 1046 -52.36 18.41 -1.14
CA LEU A 1046 -53.26 18.78 -2.24
C LEU A 1046 -52.79 18.20 -3.58
N LEU A 1047 -51.47 18.20 -3.84
CA LEU A 1047 -50.88 17.67 -5.07
C LEU A 1047 -50.93 16.13 -5.14
N VAL A 1048 -50.75 15.44 -4.00
CA VAL A 1048 -50.96 14.00 -3.86
C VAL A 1048 -52.40 13.64 -4.22
N ASN A 1049 -53.37 14.33 -3.61
CA ASN A 1049 -54.78 14.13 -3.89
C ASN A 1049 -55.11 14.40 -5.37
N ALA A 1050 -54.59 15.48 -5.96
CA ALA A 1050 -54.82 15.86 -7.35
C ALA A 1050 -54.39 14.80 -8.39
N LYS A 1051 -53.55 13.82 -8.03
CA LYS A 1051 -53.06 12.76 -8.92
C LYS A 1051 -54.11 11.67 -9.22
N GLU A 1052 -55.18 11.55 -8.43
CA GLU A 1052 -56.30 10.61 -8.70
C GLU A 1052 -57.39 11.17 -9.64
N TYR A 1053 -57.24 12.43 -10.08
CA TYR A 1053 -58.23 13.16 -10.87
C TYR A 1053 -57.99 13.03 -12.39
N HIS A 1054 -58.89 13.60 -13.20
CA HIS A 1054 -59.10 13.26 -14.61
C HIS A 1054 -57.79 13.25 -15.46
N PRO A 1055 -57.51 12.21 -16.28
CA PRO A 1055 -56.18 11.98 -16.88
C PRO A 1055 -55.54 13.16 -17.63
N LEU A 1056 -56.34 14.02 -18.27
CA LEU A 1056 -55.85 15.23 -18.96
C LEU A 1056 -55.11 16.21 -18.03
N LEU A 1057 -55.44 16.24 -16.73
CA LEU A 1057 -54.76 17.09 -15.74
C LEU A 1057 -53.30 16.68 -15.52
N LYS A 1058 -52.92 15.44 -15.88
CA LYS A 1058 -51.54 14.96 -15.76
C LYS A 1058 -50.56 15.78 -16.61
N GLU A 1059 -51.00 16.26 -17.78
CA GLU A 1059 -50.20 17.12 -18.66
C GLU A 1059 -49.96 18.52 -18.05
N HIS A 1060 -50.79 18.93 -17.09
CA HIS A 1060 -50.71 20.25 -16.45
C HIS A 1060 -49.84 20.28 -15.20
N LEU A 1061 -49.53 19.11 -14.61
CA LEU A 1061 -48.73 18.99 -13.38
C LEU A 1061 -47.34 19.64 -13.52
N TYR A 1062 -46.80 19.70 -14.74
CA TYR A 1062 -45.56 20.43 -15.06
C TYR A 1062 -45.63 21.91 -14.64
N LYS A 1063 -46.77 22.62 -14.82
CA LYS A 1063 -46.91 24.02 -14.39
C LYS A 1063 -46.98 24.20 -12.88
N ILE A 1064 -47.24 23.14 -12.12
CA ILE A 1064 -47.14 23.14 -10.66
C ILE A 1064 -45.69 22.83 -10.26
N LYS A 1065 -45.07 21.81 -10.89
CA LYS A 1065 -43.64 21.50 -10.75
C LYS A 1065 -42.77 22.74 -10.96
N ASP A 1066 -42.98 23.50 -12.03
CA ASP A 1066 -42.25 24.75 -12.33
C ASP A 1066 -42.31 25.76 -11.18
N ARG A 1067 -43.49 25.96 -10.57
CA ARG A 1067 -43.70 26.89 -9.44
C ARG A 1067 -43.07 26.39 -8.14
N LEU A 1068 -43.09 25.08 -7.89
CA LEU A 1068 -42.41 24.47 -6.73
C LEU A 1068 -40.89 24.57 -6.88
N CYS A 1069 -40.36 24.28 -8.08
CA CYS A 1069 -38.98 24.55 -8.46
C CYS A 1069 -38.59 26.02 -8.23
N GLU A 1070 -39.41 26.98 -8.69
CA GLU A 1070 -39.14 28.40 -8.50
C GLU A 1070 -39.14 28.77 -7.00
N ALA A 1071 -40.12 28.30 -6.24
CA ALA A 1071 -40.20 28.51 -4.79
C ALA A 1071 -38.97 27.98 -4.04
N PHE A 1072 -38.48 26.79 -4.39
CA PHE A 1072 -37.37 26.15 -3.68
C PHE A 1072 -36.01 26.76 -4.01
N ASN A 1073 -35.81 27.24 -5.25
CA ASN A 1073 -34.65 28.07 -5.58
C ASN A 1073 -34.69 29.41 -4.82
N LEU A 1074 -35.85 30.08 -4.77
CA LEU A 1074 -36.02 31.31 -3.99
C LEU A 1074 -35.76 31.10 -2.48
N ALA A 1075 -36.17 29.96 -1.92
CA ALA A 1075 -35.92 29.62 -0.52
C ALA A 1075 -34.42 29.36 -0.22
N MET A 1076 -33.68 28.72 -1.12
CA MET A 1076 -32.22 28.56 -0.99
C MET A 1076 -31.47 29.89 -1.03
N ASP A 1077 -31.95 30.84 -1.85
CA ASP A 1077 -31.40 32.20 -1.99
C ASP A 1077 -31.93 33.17 -0.91
N ASP A 1078 -32.51 32.66 0.18
CA ASP A 1078 -33.06 33.41 1.33
C ASP A 1078 -34.26 34.33 1.02
N ARG A 1079 -34.84 34.22 -0.18
CA ARG A 1079 -36.00 34.99 -0.65
C ARG A 1079 -37.32 34.34 -0.24
N VAL A 1080 -37.45 34.10 1.06
CA VAL A 1080 -38.53 33.31 1.68
C VAL A 1080 -39.94 33.84 1.33
N ASP A 1081 -40.13 35.15 1.21
CA ASP A 1081 -41.45 35.73 0.88
C ASP A 1081 -41.84 35.55 -0.58
N ASP A 1082 -40.89 35.69 -1.52
CA ASP A 1082 -41.11 35.36 -2.93
C ASP A 1082 -41.42 33.86 -3.09
N ALA A 1083 -40.72 33.02 -2.33
CA ALA A 1083 -40.99 31.58 -2.28
C ALA A 1083 -42.39 31.27 -1.74
N ASN A 1084 -42.82 31.91 -0.65
CA ASN A 1084 -44.19 31.79 -0.11
C ASN A 1084 -45.25 32.17 -1.17
N ALA A 1085 -45.00 33.23 -1.95
CA ALA A 1085 -45.92 33.66 -3.02
C ALA A 1085 -46.05 32.61 -4.14
N LYS A 1086 -44.96 31.93 -4.51
CA LYS A 1086 -44.97 30.84 -5.50
C LYS A 1086 -45.70 29.58 -5.01
N ILE A 1087 -45.58 29.27 -3.72
CA ILE A 1087 -46.39 28.23 -3.06
C ILE A 1087 -47.88 28.60 -3.09
N ALA A 1088 -48.24 29.87 -2.87
CA ALA A 1088 -49.62 30.33 -3.01
C ALA A 1088 -50.16 30.25 -4.44
N GLU A 1089 -49.35 30.61 -5.46
CA GLU A 1089 -49.70 30.40 -6.88
C GLU A 1089 -49.94 28.91 -7.21
N ALA A 1090 -49.09 28.02 -6.68
CA ALA A 1090 -49.22 26.58 -6.87
C ALA A 1090 -50.52 26.04 -6.23
N ASN A 1091 -50.79 26.40 -4.98
CA ASN A 1091 -52.02 26.06 -4.26
C ASN A 1091 -53.29 26.50 -5.01
N ALA A 1092 -53.31 27.75 -5.51
CA ALA A 1092 -54.44 28.27 -6.26
C ALA A 1092 -54.68 27.48 -7.57
N LEU A 1093 -53.62 27.05 -8.25
CA LEU A 1093 -53.72 26.22 -9.45
C LEU A 1093 -54.21 24.79 -9.12
N ILE A 1094 -53.67 24.14 -8.09
CA ILE A 1094 -54.08 22.80 -7.68
C ILE A 1094 -55.57 22.78 -7.31
N LYS A 1095 -56.04 23.77 -6.54
CA LYS A 1095 -57.44 23.85 -6.10
C LYS A 1095 -58.39 24.00 -7.30
N LYS A 1096 -58.05 24.82 -8.31
CA LYS A 1096 -58.81 24.86 -9.59
C LYS A 1096 -58.75 23.54 -10.37
N MET A 1097 -57.60 22.87 -10.41
CA MET A 1097 -57.46 21.59 -11.12
C MET A 1097 -58.32 20.48 -10.53
N ILE A 1098 -58.42 20.41 -9.19
CA ILE A 1098 -59.34 19.48 -8.50
C ILE A 1098 -60.79 19.82 -8.85
N GLU A 1099 -61.21 21.08 -8.69
CA GLU A 1099 -62.58 21.54 -8.98
C GLU A 1099 -63.00 21.18 -10.42
N VAL A 1100 -62.19 21.50 -11.43
CA VAL A 1100 -62.46 21.16 -12.84
C VAL A 1100 -62.69 19.66 -13.02
N SER A 1101 -61.91 18.81 -12.36
CA SER A 1101 -62.10 17.36 -12.46
C SER A 1101 -63.36 16.86 -11.77
N GLU A 1102 -63.76 17.47 -10.65
CA GLU A 1102 -65.00 17.09 -9.97
C GLU A 1102 -66.21 17.40 -10.86
N LYS A 1103 -66.23 18.57 -11.50
CA LYS A 1103 -67.29 18.95 -12.47
C LYS A 1103 -67.32 18.01 -13.68
N ILE A 1104 -66.17 17.78 -14.33
CA ILE A 1104 -66.09 16.87 -15.49
C ILE A 1104 -66.50 15.44 -15.12
N LYS A 1105 -66.10 14.94 -13.95
CA LYS A 1105 -66.49 13.60 -13.46
C LYS A 1105 -67.98 13.52 -13.11
N ALA A 1106 -68.57 14.61 -12.60
CA ALA A 1106 -70.01 14.71 -12.37
C ALA A 1106 -70.81 14.71 -13.68
N ALA A 1107 -70.43 15.53 -14.67
CA ALA A 1107 -71.01 15.55 -16.01
C ALA A 1107 -70.91 14.19 -16.71
N GLU A 1108 -69.74 13.55 -16.70
CA GLU A 1108 -69.54 12.22 -17.27
C GLU A 1108 -70.48 11.18 -16.60
N THR A 1109 -70.64 11.26 -15.28
CA THR A 1109 -71.54 10.38 -14.52
C THR A 1109 -73.01 10.66 -14.83
N ALA A 1110 -73.41 11.92 -14.98
CA ALA A 1110 -74.76 12.33 -15.35
C ALA A 1110 -75.13 11.87 -16.77
N ILE A 1111 -74.23 12.05 -17.73
CA ILE A 1111 -74.39 11.59 -19.13
C ILE A 1111 -74.52 10.06 -19.18
N LYS A 1112 -73.62 9.32 -18.53
CA LYS A 1112 -73.69 7.83 -18.46
C LYS A 1112 -74.98 7.35 -17.77
N ALA A 1113 -75.45 8.05 -16.75
CA ALA A 1113 -76.73 7.74 -16.09
C ALA A 1113 -77.93 8.03 -17.01
N ALA A 1114 -77.92 9.14 -17.75
CA ALA A 1114 -78.96 9.48 -18.73
C ALA A 1114 -79.01 8.48 -19.89
N GLU A 1115 -77.86 8.04 -20.40
CA GLU A 1115 -77.75 6.98 -21.42
C GLU A 1115 -78.35 5.66 -20.92
N ARG A 1116 -77.90 5.18 -19.75
CA ARG A 1116 -78.39 3.93 -19.13
C ARG A 1116 -79.90 3.98 -18.85
N ASP A 1117 -80.41 5.14 -18.43
CA ASP A 1117 -81.82 5.36 -18.14
C ASP A 1117 -82.66 5.65 -19.40
N GLY A 1118 -82.07 5.63 -20.61
CA GLY A 1118 -82.76 5.83 -21.88
C GLY A 1118 -83.26 7.26 -22.15
N ARG A 1119 -82.68 8.27 -21.50
CA ARG A 1119 -83.11 9.67 -21.58
C ARG A 1119 -82.46 10.36 -22.78
N THR A 1120 -83.21 10.54 -23.88
CA THR A 1120 -82.68 11.05 -25.15
C THR A 1120 -82.79 12.57 -25.35
N ILE A 1121 -83.73 13.23 -24.66
CA ILE A 1121 -83.95 14.69 -24.82
C ILE A 1121 -82.80 15.45 -24.14
N GLY A 1122 -82.09 16.28 -24.90
CA GLY A 1122 -80.98 17.12 -24.42
C GLY A 1122 -79.60 16.43 -24.34
N LEU A 1123 -79.56 15.10 -24.41
CA LEU A 1123 -78.34 14.29 -24.21
C LEU A 1123 -77.19 14.66 -25.17
N ASP A 1124 -77.49 14.96 -26.44
CA ASP A 1124 -76.46 15.34 -27.41
C ASP A 1124 -75.89 16.74 -27.12
N GLY A 1125 -76.68 17.62 -26.51
CA GLY A 1125 -76.21 18.94 -26.03
C GLY A 1125 -75.30 18.80 -24.81
N ALA A 1126 -75.67 17.96 -23.84
CA ALA A 1126 -74.82 17.61 -22.70
C ALA A 1126 -73.48 17.00 -23.16
N LYS A 1127 -73.52 16.09 -24.15
CA LYS A 1127 -72.31 15.52 -24.75
C LYS A 1127 -71.45 16.56 -25.48
N GLN A 1128 -72.07 17.51 -26.20
CA GLN A 1128 -71.33 18.63 -26.79
C GLN A 1128 -70.64 19.45 -25.70
N LYS A 1129 -71.36 19.77 -24.61
CA LYS A 1129 -70.84 20.57 -23.50
C LYS A 1129 -69.74 19.89 -22.71
N TYR A 1130 -69.87 18.60 -22.45
CA TYR A 1130 -68.79 17.76 -21.92
C TYR A 1130 -67.54 17.77 -22.82
N ASN A 1131 -67.69 17.71 -24.14
CA ASN A 1131 -66.57 17.82 -25.07
C ASN A 1131 -65.97 19.25 -25.12
N GLU A 1132 -66.80 20.30 -25.03
CA GLU A 1132 -66.34 21.69 -24.84
C GLU A 1132 -65.52 21.83 -23.56
N ALA A 1133 -65.93 21.17 -22.46
CA ALA A 1133 -65.21 21.15 -21.19
C ALA A 1133 -63.88 20.39 -21.26
N LEU A 1134 -63.83 19.23 -21.91
CA LEU A 1134 -62.60 18.48 -22.13
C LEU A 1134 -61.59 19.26 -23.00
N GLU A 1135 -62.06 19.93 -24.05
CA GLU A 1135 -61.18 20.75 -24.91
C GLU A 1135 -60.80 22.08 -24.23
N ALA A 1136 -61.67 22.69 -23.43
CA ALA A 1136 -61.32 23.84 -22.59
C ALA A 1136 -60.26 23.47 -21.54
N LEU A 1137 -60.42 22.31 -20.88
CA LEU A 1137 -59.43 21.75 -19.96
C LEU A 1137 -58.10 21.53 -20.68
N LYS A 1138 -58.09 20.81 -21.81
CA LYS A 1138 -56.88 20.55 -22.62
C LYS A 1138 -56.16 21.83 -23.08
N ASN A 1139 -56.89 22.92 -23.31
CA ASN A 1139 -56.34 24.25 -23.60
C ASN A 1139 -56.07 25.11 -22.34
N GLN A 1140 -56.06 24.51 -21.16
CA GLN A 1140 -55.74 25.11 -19.85
C GLN A 1140 -56.68 26.25 -19.42
N ARG A 1141 -57.89 26.33 -20.00
CA ARG A 1141 -58.94 27.30 -19.67
C ARG A 1141 -59.85 26.73 -18.58
N TYR A 1142 -59.32 26.62 -17.36
CA TYR A 1142 -60.00 25.96 -16.23
C TYR A 1142 -61.40 26.51 -15.93
N ASP A 1143 -61.57 27.83 -15.95
CA ASP A 1143 -62.86 28.47 -15.63
C ASP A 1143 -63.90 28.21 -16.73
N ASP A 1144 -63.49 28.20 -18.00
CA ASP A 1144 -64.33 27.79 -19.12
C ASP A 1144 -64.67 26.29 -19.07
N ALA A 1145 -63.74 25.46 -18.58
CA ALA A 1145 -63.92 24.02 -18.42
C ALA A 1145 -64.87 23.65 -17.27
N ILE A 1146 -64.83 24.40 -16.16
CA ILE A 1146 -65.84 24.33 -15.09
C ILE A 1146 -67.21 24.69 -15.66
N SER A 1147 -67.33 25.85 -16.30
CA SER A 1147 -68.59 26.35 -16.85
C SER A 1147 -69.21 25.37 -17.87
N ALA A 1148 -68.41 24.88 -18.82
CA ALA A 1148 -68.87 23.90 -19.81
C ALA A 1148 -69.18 22.51 -19.21
N ALA A 1149 -68.64 22.17 -18.04
CA ALA A 1149 -68.97 20.94 -17.31
C ALA A 1149 -70.16 21.12 -16.34
N GLU A 1150 -70.56 22.35 -16.02
CA GLU A 1150 -71.81 22.66 -15.30
C GLU A 1150 -73.00 22.84 -16.26
N ASP A 1151 -72.74 23.25 -17.50
CA ASP A 1151 -73.68 23.25 -18.64
C ASP A 1151 -74.10 21.83 -19.11
N ALA A 1152 -73.43 20.76 -18.64
CA ALA A 1152 -73.46 19.38 -19.19
C ALA A 1152 -74.24 18.36 -18.34
#